data_AF-A0A7K2YTX2-F1
#
_entry.id   AF-A0A7K2YTX2-F1
#
_cell.length_a   1.000
_cell.length_b   1.000
_cell.length_c   1.000
_cell.angle_alpha   90.00
_cell.angle_beta   90.00
_cell.angle_gamma   90.00
#
_symmetry.space_group_name_H-M   'P 1'
#
loop_
_entity.id
_entity.type
_entity.pdbx_description
1 polymer ?
#
loop_
_entity_poly.entity_id
_entity_poly.type
_entity_poly.pdbx_seq_one_letter_code
_entity_poly.pdbx_strand_id
1 'polypeptide(L)'
;MLDERLLDDRSRCPSCSTRLRVPRTERCHDCSIRLVGPAADQLWVMSLSVAQLLRQRQGLLHSMRQEAKYAVGRADSSPAPAPSPPYPPSQPPVRVAANVAATAPVQLPRRGAPAEPTPARPPVSRDRASAEVGRRRVARIVLGAGVLLMIVAAIVFVAVTWRQTGTAGRALVMAFALVVAASGTALAERRELPATAEAMAALTVAMGLLDGYAAWAADLGGLRGGSALVVTAGTLAAVGAAAALGSMLAPLRALRISAALLLQGPLPLFVAWFGVRNSSLLPLAIGLALQAAVDVGLLRWTHAKAPRGLRIVAEIGVLCHWLAAVALTLVNDLAADGGSGPSAATMLGLAALAGGIAYVLRGSAVVRHIASGSAMAGSLAALGLLLAARPDGGDAHAPIAWAGVWLLVLVAVGLGLLFAVPRPFRSGPITVLAPLTVAPAFWALWSVAVAGLGPLSWVKHAWTLAAVTAGVRGAVVAGDGDWDFGFAPLVLVPLWVMVALLGVALTRGRPGRALAITVGVIGVEGLLVVGPPALDLPLWAALVWHLGAGAALACGWRVRAWLPAVGAFHVVLAVAWSTAHASASIVVWAVAALGCGVAAAVAPELPRVRLTKAGTPTPGRYLVRPFAAGAAVALACADAAMAAGHSDASTAVVGLAPAL
;
A
#
# COMPACT_ATOMS: atom_id res chain seq x y z
N MET A 1 10.17 -34.57 -27.78
CA MET A 1 9.97 -33.16 -27.36
C MET A 1 8.83 -32.63 -28.19
N LEU A 2 7.82 -32.01 -27.56
CA LEU A 2 6.79 -31.26 -28.29
C LEU A 2 7.46 -30.07 -28.97
N ASP A 3 7.29 -29.93 -30.28
CA ASP A 3 7.79 -28.80 -31.05
C ASP A 3 6.92 -27.56 -30.71
N GLU A 4 7.56 -26.50 -30.23
CA GLU A 4 6.87 -25.26 -29.85
C GLU A 4 6.08 -24.65 -31.01
N ARG A 5 6.53 -24.88 -32.26
CA ARG A 5 5.86 -24.39 -33.47
C ARG A 5 4.51 -25.06 -33.68
N LEU A 6 4.34 -26.31 -33.21
CA LEU A 6 3.08 -27.03 -33.32
C LEU A 6 2.03 -26.52 -32.34
N LEU A 7 2.44 -25.96 -31.21
CA LEU A 7 1.54 -25.42 -30.18
C LEU A 7 1.03 -24.01 -30.52
N ASP A 8 1.77 -23.25 -31.33
CA ASP A 8 1.44 -21.88 -31.75
C ASP A 8 0.61 -21.82 -33.05
N ASP A 9 0.62 -22.92 -33.82
CA ASP A 9 -0.08 -23.01 -35.11
C ASP A 9 -1.58 -23.31 -34.92
N ARG A 10 -2.40 -22.26 -34.98
CA ARG A 10 -3.88 -22.37 -34.92
C ARG A 10 -4.49 -23.20 -36.05
N SER A 11 -3.73 -23.55 -37.09
CA SER A 11 -4.17 -24.47 -38.14
C SER A 11 -3.98 -25.95 -37.78
N ARG A 12 -3.53 -26.27 -36.56
CA ARG A 12 -3.32 -27.66 -36.08
C ARG A 12 -4.07 -27.92 -34.79
N CYS A 13 -4.49 -29.17 -34.58
CA CYS A 13 -5.14 -29.62 -33.35
C CYS A 13 -4.15 -29.59 -32.15
N PRO A 14 -4.52 -29.11 -30.94
CA PRO A 14 -3.59 -29.02 -29.80
C PRO A 14 -3.26 -30.40 -29.23
N SER A 15 -4.11 -31.39 -29.51
CA SER A 15 -4.05 -32.72 -28.94
C SER A 15 -3.22 -33.67 -29.81
N CYS A 16 -3.55 -33.77 -31.11
CA CYS A 16 -2.86 -34.70 -32.02
C CYS A 16 -1.97 -34.01 -33.07
N SER A 17 -1.89 -32.68 -33.10
CA SER A 17 -1.09 -31.90 -34.07
C SER A 17 -1.50 -32.03 -35.54
N THR A 18 -2.60 -32.71 -35.85
CA THR A 18 -3.14 -32.87 -37.20
C THR A 18 -3.66 -31.53 -37.76
N ARG A 19 -3.37 -31.26 -39.03
CA ARG A 19 -3.74 -30.00 -39.73
C ARG A 19 -5.26 -29.91 -39.91
N LEU A 20 -5.86 -28.85 -39.41
CA LEU A 20 -7.27 -28.56 -39.55
C LEU A 20 -7.55 -28.07 -40.97
N ARG A 21 -8.60 -28.62 -41.61
CA ARG A 21 -8.98 -28.23 -42.98
C ARG A 21 -9.46 -26.78 -43.06
N VAL A 22 -10.00 -26.26 -41.96
CA VAL A 22 -10.46 -24.88 -41.80
C VAL A 22 -10.07 -24.44 -40.38
N PRO A 23 -9.65 -23.18 -40.14
CA PRO A 23 -9.22 -22.69 -38.82
C PRO A 23 -10.26 -22.82 -37.68
N ARG A 24 -11.49 -23.26 -37.98
CA ARG A 24 -12.59 -23.46 -37.02
C ARG A 24 -13.48 -24.65 -37.36
N THR A 25 -12.89 -25.83 -37.58
CA THR A 25 -13.69 -27.07 -37.61
C THR A 25 -14.22 -27.36 -36.21
N GLU A 26 -15.50 -27.71 -36.07
CA GLU A 26 -16.09 -28.04 -34.75
C GLU A 26 -15.40 -29.18 -34.02
N ARG A 27 -14.83 -30.13 -34.77
CA ARG A 27 -14.08 -31.27 -34.25
C ARG A 27 -12.82 -31.52 -35.07
N CYS A 28 -11.77 -32.00 -34.42
CA CYS A 28 -10.63 -32.56 -35.14
C CYS A 28 -11.04 -33.86 -35.84
N HIS A 29 -10.73 -34.02 -37.12
CA HIS A 29 -11.09 -35.22 -37.88
C HIS A 29 -10.30 -36.48 -37.48
N ASP A 30 -9.21 -36.31 -36.74
CA ASP A 30 -8.29 -37.38 -36.38
C ASP A 30 -8.55 -37.87 -34.94
N CYS A 31 -8.44 -36.98 -33.94
CA CYS A 31 -8.70 -37.35 -32.55
C CYS A 31 -10.12 -37.07 -32.05
N SER A 32 -11.02 -36.56 -32.90
CA SER A 32 -12.43 -36.26 -32.58
C SER A 32 -12.67 -35.25 -31.44
N ILE A 33 -11.64 -34.57 -30.93
CA ILE A 33 -11.79 -33.54 -29.90
C ILE A 33 -12.62 -32.35 -30.42
N ARG A 34 -13.53 -31.83 -29.59
CA ARG A 34 -14.32 -30.63 -29.92
C ARG A 34 -13.44 -29.38 -29.81
N LEU A 35 -13.36 -28.60 -30.88
CA LEU A 35 -12.52 -27.40 -30.99
C LEU A 35 -13.33 -26.10 -30.99
N VAL A 36 -14.58 -26.16 -30.52
CA VAL A 36 -15.48 -25.01 -30.37
C VAL A 36 -16.07 -24.97 -28.96
N GLY A 37 -16.34 -23.75 -28.47
CA GLY A 37 -16.86 -23.47 -27.14
C GLY A 37 -15.79 -23.10 -26.12
N PRO A 38 -16.20 -22.71 -24.90
CA PRO A 38 -15.30 -22.09 -23.92
C PRO A 38 -14.14 -23.00 -23.47
N ALA A 39 -14.37 -24.32 -23.40
CA ALA A 39 -13.30 -25.28 -23.08
C ALA A 39 -12.24 -25.37 -24.17
N ALA A 40 -12.62 -25.24 -25.45
CA ALA A 40 -11.67 -25.23 -26.57
C ALA A 40 -10.87 -23.92 -26.60
N ASP A 41 -11.51 -22.79 -26.29
CA ASP A 41 -10.83 -21.50 -26.15
C ASP A 41 -9.79 -21.55 -25.02
N GLN A 42 -10.15 -22.14 -23.86
CA GLN A 42 -9.23 -22.33 -22.75
C GLN A 42 -8.05 -23.24 -23.12
N LEU A 43 -8.31 -24.32 -23.87
CA LEU A 43 -7.27 -25.22 -24.38
C LEU A 43 -6.30 -24.49 -25.33
N TRP A 44 -6.80 -23.58 -26.17
CA TRP A 44 -5.95 -22.73 -27.01
C TRP A 44 -5.11 -21.75 -26.21
N VAL A 45 -5.70 -21.06 -25.24
CA VAL A 45 -4.95 -20.16 -24.35
C VAL A 45 -3.84 -20.91 -23.62
N MET A 46 -4.12 -22.12 -23.12
CA MET A 46 -3.11 -22.97 -22.47
C MET A 46 -2.01 -23.40 -23.45
N SER A 47 -2.36 -23.81 -24.67
CA SER A 47 -1.37 -24.22 -25.69
C SER A 47 -0.43 -23.07 -26.08
N LEU A 48 -0.97 -21.87 -26.29
CA LEU A 48 -0.19 -20.66 -26.56
C LEU A 48 0.71 -20.28 -25.38
N SER A 49 0.20 -20.40 -24.15
CA SER A 49 0.99 -20.12 -22.94
C SER A 49 2.16 -21.08 -22.78
N VAL A 50 1.96 -22.39 -23.06
CA VAL A 50 3.04 -23.37 -23.06
C VAL A 50 4.07 -23.07 -24.14
N ALA A 51 3.64 -22.71 -25.36
CA ALA A 51 4.55 -22.31 -26.44
C ALA A 51 5.42 -21.10 -26.04
N GLN A 52 4.83 -20.10 -25.37
CA GLN A 52 5.55 -18.93 -24.86
C GLN A 52 6.59 -19.31 -23.78
N LEU A 53 6.23 -20.18 -22.83
CA LEU A 53 7.15 -20.65 -21.79
C LEU A 53 8.31 -21.47 -22.38
N LEU A 54 8.07 -22.28 -23.41
CA LEU A 54 9.11 -23.02 -24.10
C LEU A 54 10.10 -22.08 -24.81
N ARG A 55 9.61 -21.03 -25.50
CA ARG A 55 10.46 -20.00 -26.12
C ARG A 55 11.32 -19.26 -25.08
N GLN A 56 10.73 -18.86 -23.95
CA GLN A 56 11.48 -18.22 -22.86
C GLN A 56 12.59 -19.12 -22.31
N ARG A 57 12.29 -20.41 -22.09
CA ARG A 57 13.31 -21.39 -21.66
C ARG A 57 14.44 -21.51 -22.67
N GLN A 58 14.13 -21.59 -23.97
CA GLN A 58 15.15 -21.67 -25.01
C GLN A 58 16.02 -20.41 -25.06
N GLY A 59 15.41 -19.23 -24.91
CA GLY A 59 16.13 -17.95 -24.81
C GLY A 59 17.11 -17.91 -23.63
N LEU A 60 16.67 -18.37 -22.45
CA LEU A 60 17.53 -18.48 -21.27
C LEU A 60 18.69 -19.46 -21.49
N LEU A 61 18.43 -20.63 -22.07
CA LEU A 61 19.49 -21.59 -22.40
C LEU A 61 20.48 -21.03 -23.43
N HIS A 62 20.02 -20.22 -24.38
CA HIS A 62 20.88 -19.53 -25.33
C HIS A 62 21.77 -18.49 -24.63
N SER A 63 21.22 -17.67 -23.73
CA SER A 63 21.97 -16.71 -22.91
C SER A 63 23.06 -17.41 -22.09
N MET A 64 22.69 -18.48 -21.37
CA MET A 64 23.64 -19.24 -20.55
C MET A 64 24.79 -19.84 -21.40
N ARG A 65 24.50 -20.31 -22.62
CA ARG A 65 25.53 -20.81 -23.54
C ARG A 65 26.43 -19.69 -24.07
N GLN A 66 25.89 -18.49 -24.29
CA GLN A 66 26.70 -17.33 -24.68
C GLN A 66 27.60 -16.88 -23.53
N GLU A 67 27.07 -16.77 -22.32
CA GLU A 67 27.85 -16.44 -21.11
C GLU A 67 28.98 -17.44 -20.87
N ALA A 68 28.72 -18.74 -21.02
CA ALA A 68 29.74 -19.77 -20.91
C ALA A 68 30.86 -19.61 -21.96
N LYS A 69 30.52 -19.26 -23.21
CA LYS A 69 31.51 -18.97 -24.26
C LYS A 69 32.35 -17.73 -23.95
N TYR A 70 31.71 -16.67 -23.45
CA TYR A 70 32.42 -15.46 -23.02
C TYR A 70 33.35 -15.71 -21.82
N ALA A 71 32.94 -16.55 -20.88
CA ALA A 71 33.76 -16.90 -19.71
C ALA A 71 35.04 -17.65 -20.11
N VAL A 72 34.96 -18.59 -21.06
CA VAL A 72 36.13 -19.31 -21.59
C VAL A 72 37.08 -18.37 -22.32
N GLY A 73 36.57 -17.49 -23.20
CA GLY A 73 37.42 -16.53 -23.92
C GLY A 73 38.12 -15.51 -23.01
N ARG A 74 37.52 -15.16 -21.86
CA ARG A 74 38.14 -14.28 -20.86
C ARG A 74 39.24 -14.99 -20.05
N ALA A 75 39.15 -16.30 -19.86
CA ALA A 75 40.18 -17.07 -19.16
C ALA A 75 41.49 -17.10 -19.98
N ASP A 76 41.39 -17.23 -21.31
CA ASP A 76 42.55 -17.25 -22.21
C ASP A 76 43.23 -15.88 -22.38
N SER A 77 42.53 -14.79 -22.04
CA SER A 77 43.03 -13.42 -22.13
C SER A 77 43.36 -12.80 -20.77
N SER A 78 43.36 -13.61 -19.70
CA SER A 78 43.86 -13.16 -18.40
C SER A 78 45.39 -13.03 -18.47
N PRO A 79 45.97 -11.82 -18.35
CA PRO A 79 47.41 -11.65 -18.32
C PRO A 79 47.97 -12.46 -17.14
N ALA A 80 49.05 -13.20 -17.40
CA ALA A 80 49.71 -14.04 -16.42
C ALA A 80 49.84 -13.30 -15.07
N PRO A 81 49.47 -13.92 -13.94
CA PRO A 81 49.47 -13.25 -12.65
C PRO A 81 50.85 -12.68 -12.38
N ALA A 82 50.91 -11.35 -12.20
CA ALA A 82 52.13 -10.67 -11.81
C ALA A 82 52.67 -11.31 -10.52
N PRO A 83 54.00 -11.49 -10.39
CA PRO A 83 54.60 -12.09 -9.21
C PRO A 83 54.15 -11.34 -7.96
N SER A 84 53.66 -12.09 -6.98
CA SER A 84 53.14 -11.54 -5.73
C SER A 84 54.23 -10.69 -5.04
N PRO A 85 53.95 -9.44 -4.65
CA PRO A 85 54.89 -8.65 -3.86
C PRO A 85 55.12 -9.33 -2.50
N PRO A 86 56.34 -9.25 -1.94
CA PRO A 86 56.70 -9.87 -0.68
C PRO A 86 55.81 -9.36 0.46
N TYR A 87 55.31 -10.31 1.25
CA TYR A 87 54.44 -10.10 2.40
C TYR A 87 55.11 -9.16 3.43
N PRO A 88 54.51 -8.02 3.79
CA PRO A 88 55.05 -7.20 4.88
C PRO A 88 54.81 -7.89 6.23
N PRO A 89 55.76 -7.77 7.19
CA PRO A 89 55.67 -8.41 8.49
C PRO A 89 54.47 -7.90 9.31
N SER A 90 53.82 -8.85 9.98
CA SER A 90 52.70 -8.70 10.89
C SER A 90 52.93 -7.64 11.98
N GLN A 91 52.09 -6.61 12.01
CA GLN A 91 52.04 -5.64 13.12
C GLN A 91 51.27 -6.22 14.33
N PRO A 92 51.73 -5.97 15.57
CA PRO A 92 51.06 -6.39 16.79
C PRO A 92 49.79 -5.55 17.09
N PRO A 93 48.83 -6.10 17.86
CA PRO A 93 47.51 -5.47 18.07
C PRO A 93 47.59 -4.18 18.89
N VAL A 94 47.01 -3.11 18.32
CA VAL A 94 46.82 -1.80 18.96
C VAL A 94 45.80 -1.93 20.10
N ARG A 95 46.24 -1.62 21.33
CA ARG A 95 45.38 -1.48 22.50
C ARG A 95 44.55 -0.19 22.38
N VAL A 96 43.23 -0.32 22.32
CA VAL A 96 42.30 0.81 22.45
C VAL A 96 42.30 1.27 23.90
N ALA A 97 42.90 2.44 24.17
CA ALA A 97 42.88 3.09 25.47
C ALA A 97 41.49 3.64 25.78
N ALA A 98 40.99 3.32 26.97
CA ALA A 98 39.75 3.87 27.52
C ALA A 98 39.97 5.33 27.95
N ASN A 99 39.34 6.26 27.25
CA ASN A 99 39.27 7.66 27.67
C ASN A 99 38.20 7.82 28.76
N VAL A 100 38.64 7.77 30.03
CA VAL A 100 37.89 8.32 31.17
C VAL A 100 38.30 9.79 31.30
N ALA A 101 37.49 10.69 30.76
CA ALA A 101 37.62 12.12 30.97
C ALA A 101 36.96 12.50 32.30
N ALA A 102 37.79 12.75 33.31
CA ALA A 102 37.43 13.45 34.53
C ALA A 102 37.72 14.95 34.36
N THR A 103 36.73 15.82 34.50
CA THR A 103 36.81 17.11 35.22
C THR A 103 35.52 17.92 35.11
N ALA A 104 34.92 18.28 36.25
CA ALA A 104 34.25 19.56 36.44
C ALA A 104 34.31 19.95 37.94
N PRO A 105 34.48 21.25 38.26
CA PRO A 105 35.06 21.69 39.52
C PRO A 105 34.09 21.79 40.69
N VAL A 106 34.69 21.62 41.87
CA VAL A 106 34.19 21.87 43.22
C VAL A 106 33.58 23.27 43.34
N GLN A 107 32.34 23.37 43.84
CA GLN A 107 31.78 24.57 44.44
C GLN A 107 31.67 24.40 45.97
N LEU A 108 32.21 25.40 46.66
CA LEU A 108 32.40 25.53 48.11
C LEU A 108 31.07 25.69 48.90
N PRO A 109 31.11 25.47 50.24
CA PRO A 109 29.96 25.10 51.05
C PRO A 109 29.13 26.29 51.57
N ARG A 110 27.80 26.15 51.50
CA ARG A 110 26.86 27.01 52.25
C ARG A 110 26.66 26.42 53.65
N ARG A 111 27.26 27.07 54.64
CA ARG A 111 27.17 26.76 56.08
C ARG A 111 25.73 26.98 56.56
N GLY A 112 25.07 25.92 57.04
CA GLY A 112 23.73 26.01 57.63
C GLY A 112 23.37 24.73 58.39
N ALA A 113 23.34 24.86 59.72
CA ALA A 113 22.79 23.97 60.75
C ALA A 113 23.42 22.56 60.95
N PRO A 114 23.66 22.13 62.21
CA PRO A 114 24.09 20.77 62.53
C PRO A 114 22.90 19.82 62.30
N ALA A 115 22.91 19.14 61.14
CA ALA A 115 22.03 18.02 60.88
C ALA A 115 22.58 16.78 61.60
N GLU A 116 21.72 16.17 62.39
CA GLU A 116 21.89 14.87 63.02
C GLU A 116 22.44 13.84 62.00
N PRO A 117 23.47 13.05 62.35
CA PRO A 117 24.12 12.13 61.43
C PRO A 117 23.13 11.05 60.97
N THR A 118 22.50 11.29 59.83
CA THR A 118 21.68 10.31 59.15
C THR A 118 22.61 9.17 58.71
N PRO A 119 22.38 7.91 59.10
CA PRO A 119 23.24 6.80 58.76
C PRO A 119 23.39 6.71 57.24
N ALA A 120 24.65 6.75 56.78
CA ALA A 120 25.00 6.67 55.37
C ALA A 120 24.40 5.40 54.77
N ARG A 121 23.37 5.57 53.93
CA ARG A 121 22.73 4.47 53.22
C ARG A 121 23.77 3.86 52.27
N PRO A 122 24.12 2.57 52.40
CA PRO A 122 25.12 1.96 51.55
C PRO A 122 24.70 2.09 50.08
N PRO A 123 25.63 2.41 49.16
CA PRO A 123 25.33 2.56 47.75
C PRO A 123 24.73 1.25 47.23
N VAL A 124 23.43 1.28 46.91
CA VAL A 124 22.71 0.13 46.37
C VAL A 124 23.30 -0.16 44.98
N SER A 125 24.03 -1.25 44.85
CA SER A 125 24.68 -1.72 43.62
C SER A 125 23.65 -2.06 42.53
N ARG A 126 23.21 -1.06 41.76
CA ARG A 126 22.26 -1.23 40.65
C ARG A 126 22.84 -2.05 39.49
N ASP A 127 24.16 -2.14 39.37
CA ASP A 127 24.82 -2.81 38.24
C ASP A 127 24.68 -4.33 38.25
N ARG A 128 24.64 -4.95 39.44
CA ARG A 128 24.45 -6.41 39.56
C ARG A 128 23.05 -6.87 39.14
N ALA A 129 22.02 -6.05 39.37
CA ALA A 129 20.65 -6.37 38.97
C ALA A 129 20.49 -6.36 37.44
N SER A 130 21.14 -5.43 36.74
CA SER A 130 21.08 -5.34 35.28
C SER A 130 21.79 -6.52 34.58
N ALA A 131 22.94 -6.97 35.09
CA ALA A 131 23.66 -8.11 34.55
C ALA A 131 22.86 -9.43 34.66
N GLU A 132 22.11 -9.60 35.77
CA GLU A 132 21.29 -10.79 36.00
C GLU A 132 20.06 -10.86 35.08
N VAL A 133 19.44 -9.71 34.78
CA VAL A 133 18.34 -9.62 33.80
C VAL A 133 18.83 -9.99 32.39
N GLY A 134 20.07 -9.61 32.03
CA GLY A 134 20.71 -9.98 30.77
C GLY A 134 20.87 -11.49 30.61
N ARG A 135 21.47 -12.18 31.60
CA ARG A 135 21.72 -13.63 31.54
C ARG A 135 20.43 -14.45 31.39
N ARG A 136 19.38 -14.12 32.15
CA ARG A 136 18.09 -14.81 32.07
C ARG A 136 17.40 -14.59 30.72
N ARG A 137 17.54 -13.40 30.12
CA ARG A 137 17.01 -13.11 28.78
C ARG A 137 17.76 -13.93 27.73
N VAL A 138 19.09 -13.93 27.76
CA VAL A 138 19.92 -14.71 26.82
C VAL A 138 19.60 -16.20 26.93
N ALA A 139 19.53 -16.77 28.13
CA ALA A 139 19.18 -18.18 28.33
C ALA A 139 17.79 -18.53 27.74
N ARG A 140 16.77 -17.67 27.92
CA ARG A 140 15.46 -17.89 27.28
C ARG A 140 15.50 -17.79 25.77
N ILE A 141 16.30 -16.88 25.21
CA ILE A 141 16.46 -16.74 23.75
C ILE A 141 17.15 -18.00 23.19
N VAL A 142 18.22 -18.47 23.84
CA VAL A 142 18.94 -19.68 23.42
C VAL A 142 18.05 -20.92 23.52
N LEU A 143 17.29 -21.06 24.61
CA LEU A 143 16.34 -22.17 24.78
C LEU A 143 15.24 -22.12 23.71
N GLY A 144 14.65 -20.94 23.48
CA GLY A 144 13.64 -20.74 22.44
C GLY A 144 14.18 -21.02 21.04
N ALA A 145 15.41 -20.61 20.74
CA ALA A 145 16.09 -20.91 19.48
C ALA A 145 16.36 -22.41 19.32
N GLY A 146 16.76 -23.10 20.40
CA GLY A 146 16.94 -24.55 20.39
C GLY A 146 15.64 -25.29 20.05
N VAL A 147 14.52 -24.91 20.67
CA VAL A 147 13.19 -25.47 20.34
C VAL A 147 12.80 -25.17 18.90
N LEU A 148 13.02 -23.93 18.44
CA LEU A 148 12.72 -23.55 17.06
C LEU A 148 13.52 -24.40 16.06
N LEU A 149 14.82 -24.60 16.30
CA LEU A 149 15.67 -25.45 15.47
C LEU A 149 15.20 -26.91 15.48
N MET A 150 14.74 -27.43 16.62
CA MET A 150 14.14 -28.77 16.69
C MET A 150 12.85 -28.88 15.87
N ILE A 151 11.99 -27.86 15.91
CA ILE A 151 10.77 -27.81 15.07
C ILE A 151 11.14 -27.80 13.58
N VAL A 152 12.10 -26.96 13.18
CA VAL A 152 12.59 -26.90 11.79
C VAL A 152 13.20 -28.23 11.35
N ALA A 153 14.02 -28.85 12.19
CA ALA A 153 14.61 -30.15 11.91
C ALA A 153 13.54 -31.22 11.71
N ALA A 154 12.48 -31.23 12.53
CA ALA A 154 11.36 -32.14 12.37
C ALA A 154 10.59 -31.90 11.06
N ILE A 155 10.34 -30.64 10.68
CA ILE A 155 9.72 -30.31 9.39
C ILE A 155 10.58 -30.83 8.22
N VAL A 156 11.89 -30.59 8.24
CA VAL A 156 12.81 -31.07 7.19
C VAL A 156 12.86 -32.60 7.16
N PHE A 157 12.92 -33.24 8.33
CA PHE A 157 12.86 -34.69 8.44
C PHE A 157 11.54 -35.23 7.85
N VAL A 158 10.41 -34.63 8.16
CA VAL A 158 9.10 -34.96 7.58
C VAL A 158 9.07 -34.68 6.08
N ALA A 159 9.78 -33.68 5.56
CA ALA A 159 9.81 -33.41 4.12
C ALA A 159 10.70 -34.41 3.34
N VAL A 160 11.89 -34.73 3.87
CA VAL A 160 12.92 -35.52 3.17
C VAL A 160 12.72 -37.02 3.34
N THR A 161 12.51 -37.47 4.58
CA THR A 161 12.45 -38.90 4.93
C THR A 161 11.17 -39.57 4.42
N TRP A 162 10.17 -38.77 4.06
CA TRP A 162 8.88 -39.16 3.52
C TRP A 162 8.91 -39.82 2.14
N ARG A 163 10.08 -39.96 1.50
CA ARG A 163 10.20 -40.78 0.29
C ARG A 163 10.75 -42.19 0.55
N GLN A 164 11.41 -42.43 1.68
CA GLN A 164 12.22 -43.64 1.88
C GLN A 164 11.62 -44.63 2.88
N THR A 165 10.87 -44.17 3.89
CA THR A 165 10.29 -45.03 4.94
C THR A 165 8.86 -45.47 4.59
N GLY A 166 8.39 -46.66 4.97
CA GLY A 166 6.97 -47.02 4.78
C GLY A 166 6.02 -46.14 5.62
N THR A 167 4.73 -46.08 5.27
CA THR A 167 3.71 -45.28 6.00
C THR A 167 3.66 -45.61 7.49
N ALA A 168 3.72 -46.90 7.84
CA ALA A 168 3.73 -47.36 9.23
C ALA A 168 4.98 -46.90 10.01
N GLY A 169 6.17 -46.98 9.39
CA GLY A 169 7.41 -46.53 10.02
C GLY A 169 7.41 -45.03 10.31
N ARG A 170 6.82 -44.23 9.42
CA ARG A 170 6.65 -42.77 9.61
C ARG A 170 5.73 -42.46 10.78
N ALA A 171 4.56 -43.07 10.81
CA ALA A 171 3.58 -42.86 11.88
C ALA A 171 4.17 -43.22 13.25
N LEU A 172 4.92 -44.31 13.34
CA LEU A 172 5.55 -44.75 14.58
C LEU A 172 6.64 -43.78 15.07
N VAL A 173 7.51 -43.30 14.18
CA VAL A 173 8.57 -42.34 14.54
C VAL A 173 7.98 -41.02 15.02
N MET A 174 6.93 -40.53 14.34
CA MET A 174 6.27 -39.27 14.67
C MET A 174 5.51 -39.37 16.00
N ALA A 175 4.72 -40.44 16.19
CA ALA A 175 4.04 -40.71 17.45
C ALA A 175 5.03 -40.86 18.61
N PHE A 176 6.16 -41.55 18.39
CA PHE A 176 7.22 -41.66 19.39
C PHE A 176 7.81 -40.28 19.74
N ALA A 177 8.14 -39.45 18.75
CA ALA A 177 8.65 -38.10 18.98
C ALA A 177 7.65 -37.23 19.76
N LEU A 178 6.36 -37.30 19.44
CA LEU A 178 5.30 -36.60 20.18
C LEU A 178 5.21 -37.06 21.64
N VAL A 179 5.23 -38.37 21.89
CA VAL A 179 5.20 -38.94 23.25
C VAL A 179 6.43 -38.51 24.05
N VAL A 180 7.61 -38.51 23.45
CA VAL A 180 8.86 -38.04 24.08
C VAL A 180 8.76 -36.55 24.42
N ALA A 181 8.25 -35.72 23.50
CA ALA A 181 8.06 -34.29 23.73
C ALA A 181 7.08 -34.03 24.89
N ALA A 182 5.92 -34.70 24.88
CA ALA A 182 4.90 -34.57 25.91
C ALA A 182 5.40 -35.05 27.29
N SER A 183 6.12 -36.18 27.32
CA SER A 183 6.75 -36.71 28.53
C SER A 183 7.83 -35.76 29.06
N GLY A 184 8.60 -35.13 28.16
CA GLY A 184 9.58 -34.11 28.50
C GLY A 184 8.95 -32.89 29.16
N THR A 185 7.77 -32.45 28.69
CA THR A 185 6.99 -31.37 29.34
C THR A 185 6.61 -31.76 30.77
N ALA A 186 6.01 -32.94 30.97
CA ALA A 186 5.59 -33.41 32.29
C ALA A 186 6.78 -33.61 33.24
N LEU A 187 7.91 -34.13 32.74
CA LEU A 187 9.13 -34.31 33.54
C LEU A 187 9.77 -32.97 33.91
N ALA A 188 9.85 -32.02 32.97
CA ALA A 188 10.38 -30.68 33.24
C ALA A 188 9.54 -29.93 34.28
N GLU A 189 8.21 -30.10 34.24
CA GLU A 189 7.31 -29.55 35.25
C GLU A 189 7.53 -30.20 36.62
N ARG A 190 7.61 -31.53 36.70
CA ARG A 190 7.91 -32.26 37.96
C ARG A 190 9.27 -31.90 38.56
N ARG A 191 10.22 -31.45 37.72
CA ARG A 191 11.56 -30.98 38.14
C ARG A 191 11.59 -29.47 38.45
N GLU A 192 10.44 -28.80 38.43
CA GLU A 192 10.32 -27.36 38.68
C GLU A 192 11.17 -26.50 37.72
N LEU A 193 11.27 -26.92 36.46
CA LEU A 193 12.00 -26.21 35.39
C LEU A 193 11.01 -25.50 34.44
N PRO A 194 10.37 -24.40 34.85
CA PRO A 194 9.23 -23.82 34.12
C PRO A 194 9.60 -23.38 32.71
N ALA A 195 10.80 -22.83 32.50
CA ALA A 195 11.23 -22.40 31.17
C ALA A 195 11.35 -23.58 30.19
N THR A 196 11.88 -24.71 30.65
CA THR A 196 12.01 -25.94 29.87
C THR A 196 10.66 -26.60 29.64
N ALA A 197 9.78 -26.61 30.65
CA ALA A 197 8.42 -27.13 30.50
C ALA A 197 7.62 -26.34 29.46
N GLU A 198 7.70 -25.00 29.48
CA GLU A 198 7.04 -24.14 28.48
C GLU A 198 7.60 -24.37 27.06
N ALA A 199 8.92 -24.53 26.94
CA ALA A 199 9.61 -24.87 25.70
C ALA A 199 9.15 -26.23 25.13
N MET A 200 9.14 -27.27 25.96
CA MET A 200 8.71 -28.62 25.59
C MET A 200 7.20 -28.68 25.29
N ALA A 201 6.39 -27.88 25.98
CA ALA A 201 4.96 -27.74 25.68
C ALA A 201 4.73 -27.16 24.28
N ALA A 202 5.45 -26.09 23.92
CA ALA A 202 5.39 -25.53 22.57
C ALA A 202 5.84 -26.54 21.51
N LEU A 203 6.91 -27.30 21.78
CA LEU A 203 7.39 -28.37 20.91
C LEU A 203 6.32 -29.47 20.74
N THR A 204 5.68 -29.89 21.82
CA THR A 204 4.63 -30.92 21.82
C THR A 204 3.45 -30.51 20.94
N VAL A 205 3.00 -29.25 21.04
CA VAL A 205 1.94 -28.71 20.18
C VAL A 205 2.37 -28.71 18.72
N ALA A 206 3.60 -28.28 18.41
CA ALA A 206 4.12 -28.28 17.05
C ALA A 206 4.20 -29.71 16.45
N MET A 207 4.64 -30.69 17.25
CA MET A 207 4.64 -32.09 16.84
C MET A 207 3.22 -32.61 16.62
N GLY A 208 2.24 -32.25 17.46
CA GLY A 208 0.84 -32.65 17.25
C GLY A 208 0.27 -32.15 15.92
N LEU A 209 0.64 -30.94 15.48
CA LEU A 209 0.23 -30.42 14.17
C LEU A 209 0.92 -31.17 13.01
N LEU A 210 2.20 -31.47 13.16
CA LEU A 210 2.96 -32.27 12.21
C LEU A 210 2.40 -33.70 12.09
N ASP A 211 1.97 -34.29 13.21
CA ASP A 211 1.35 -35.62 13.25
C ASP A 211 0.01 -35.64 12.50
N GLY A 212 -0.81 -34.59 12.61
CA GLY A 212 -2.04 -34.49 11.83
C GLY A 212 -1.79 -34.36 10.32
N TYR A 213 -0.79 -33.56 9.92
CA TYR A 213 -0.36 -33.50 8.52
C TYR A 213 0.20 -34.85 8.04
N ALA A 214 1.00 -35.50 8.87
CA ALA A 214 1.59 -36.80 8.59
C ALA A 214 0.52 -37.88 8.39
N ALA A 215 -0.51 -37.90 9.25
CA ALA A 215 -1.65 -38.81 9.15
C ALA A 215 -2.42 -38.61 7.83
N TRP A 216 -2.66 -37.35 7.44
CA TRP A 216 -3.29 -37.04 6.15
C TRP A 216 -2.43 -37.48 4.95
N ALA A 217 -1.14 -37.16 4.96
CA ALA A 217 -0.23 -37.48 3.87
C ALA A 217 0.01 -38.99 3.72
N ALA A 218 -0.07 -39.74 4.82
CA ALA A 218 0.01 -41.21 4.85
C ALA A 218 -1.32 -41.89 4.51
N ASP A 219 -2.39 -41.14 4.26
CA ASP A 219 -3.75 -41.63 4.04
C ASP A 219 -4.26 -42.55 5.16
N LEU A 220 -3.90 -42.21 6.41
CA LEU A 220 -4.27 -43.02 7.56
C LEU A 220 -5.80 -43.02 7.71
N GLY A 221 -6.43 -44.18 7.59
CA GLY A 221 -7.89 -44.30 7.67
C GLY A 221 -8.65 -43.62 6.51
N GLY A 222 -8.02 -43.44 5.35
CA GLY A 222 -8.68 -42.83 4.18
C GLY A 222 -8.76 -41.29 4.26
N LEU A 223 -8.03 -40.65 5.18
CA LEU A 223 -8.05 -39.20 5.37
C LEU A 223 -7.67 -38.41 4.11
N ARG A 224 -6.90 -38.99 3.19
CA ARG A 224 -6.50 -38.35 1.93
C ARG A 224 -7.66 -38.24 0.95
N GLY A 225 -8.66 -39.12 1.07
CA GLY A 225 -9.94 -39.00 0.36
C GLY A 225 -10.84 -37.88 0.89
N GLY A 226 -10.56 -37.38 2.10
CA GLY A 226 -11.26 -36.25 2.70
C GLY A 226 -10.78 -34.89 2.19
N SER A 227 -11.60 -33.86 2.37
CA SER A 227 -11.20 -32.48 2.08
C SER A 227 -10.05 -32.06 3.00
N ALA A 228 -8.99 -31.49 2.41
CA ALA A 228 -7.85 -30.99 3.17
C ALA A 228 -8.25 -29.95 4.23
N LEU A 229 -9.30 -29.14 3.97
CA LEU A 229 -9.83 -28.17 4.93
C LEU A 229 -10.44 -28.87 6.16
N VAL A 230 -11.22 -29.93 5.96
CA VAL A 230 -11.85 -30.68 7.07
C VAL A 230 -10.78 -31.38 7.90
N VAL A 231 -9.79 -31.98 7.26
CA VAL A 231 -8.69 -32.67 7.97
C VAL A 231 -7.84 -31.67 8.75
N THR A 232 -7.57 -30.49 8.17
CA THR A 232 -6.85 -29.41 8.86
C THR A 232 -7.68 -28.87 10.04
N ALA A 233 -8.98 -28.63 9.86
CA ALA A 233 -9.88 -28.18 10.93
C ALA A 233 -9.93 -29.21 12.07
N GLY A 234 -10.04 -30.50 11.75
CA GLY A 234 -10.00 -31.59 12.71
C GLY A 234 -8.68 -31.67 13.47
N THR A 235 -7.55 -31.51 12.76
CA THR A 235 -6.21 -31.50 13.37
C THR A 235 -6.06 -30.32 14.34
N LEU A 236 -6.44 -29.11 13.93
CA LEU A 236 -6.41 -27.93 14.79
C LEU A 236 -7.30 -28.09 16.02
N ALA A 237 -8.50 -28.66 15.85
CA ALA A 237 -9.42 -28.93 16.95
C ALA A 237 -8.85 -29.96 17.92
N ALA A 238 -8.30 -31.07 17.42
CA ALA A 238 -7.72 -32.13 18.24
C ALA A 238 -6.51 -31.63 19.03
N VAL A 239 -5.54 -30.98 18.38
CA VAL A 239 -4.33 -30.47 19.04
C VAL A 239 -4.67 -29.32 19.98
N GLY A 240 -5.60 -28.42 19.59
CA GLY A 240 -6.08 -27.33 20.44
C GLY A 240 -6.79 -27.84 21.70
N ALA A 241 -7.64 -28.87 21.57
CA ALA A 241 -8.30 -29.51 22.70
C ALA A 241 -7.32 -30.25 23.61
N ALA A 242 -6.34 -30.97 23.04
CA ALA A 242 -5.27 -31.60 23.81
C ALA A 242 -4.42 -30.58 24.57
N ALA A 243 -4.09 -29.44 23.95
CA ALA A 243 -3.40 -28.34 24.61
C ALA A 243 -4.26 -27.71 25.72
N ALA A 244 -5.57 -27.56 25.50
CA ALA A 244 -6.50 -27.06 26.51
C ALA A 244 -6.54 -27.99 27.72
N LEU A 245 -6.73 -29.30 27.50
CA LEU A 245 -6.74 -30.31 28.55
C LEU A 245 -5.39 -30.38 29.27
N GLY A 246 -4.28 -30.40 28.52
CA GLY A 246 -2.94 -30.35 29.07
C GLY A 246 -2.73 -29.11 29.94
N SER A 247 -3.30 -27.96 29.57
CA SER A 247 -3.21 -26.72 30.35
C SER A 247 -4.02 -26.71 31.65
N MET A 248 -4.99 -27.63 31.78
CA MET A 248 -5.74 -27.88 33.01
C MET A 248 -4.95 -28.78 33.95
N LEU A 249 -4.23 -29.76 33.41
CA LEU A 249 -3.37 -30.67 34.19
C LEU A 249 -2.06 -29.99 34.63
N ALA A 250 -1.47 -29.21 33.74
CA ALA A 250 -0.23 -28.49 33.91
C ALA A 250 -0.47 -27.01 33.58
N PRO A 251 -0.39 -26.06 34.54
CA PRO A 251 -0.74 -24.65 34.33
C PRO A 251 0.31 -23.86 33.49
N LEU A 252 0.82 -24.47 32.42
CA LEU A 252 1.78 -23.90 31.47
C LEU A 252 1.12 -22.88 30.54
N ARG A 253 1.78 -21.74 30.35
CA ARG A 253 1.26 -20.63 29.55
C ARG A 253 1.26 -20.96 28.06
N ALA A 254 2.28 -21.67 27.57
CA ALA A 254 2.42 -22.09 26.19
C ALA A 254 1.24 -22.97 25.75
N LEU A 255 0.79 -23.91 26.59
CA LEU A 255 -0.38 -24.75 26.28
C LEU A 255 -1.66 -23.92 26.23
N ARG A 256 -1.88 -22.98 27.15
CA ARG A 256 -3.06 -22.08 27.14
C ARG A 256 -3.09 -21.19 25.91
N ILE A 257 -1.95 -20.59 25.56
CA ILE A 257 -1.82 -19.74 24.38
C ILE A 257 -2.03 -20.56 23.10
N SER A 258 -1.43 -21.75 23.03
CA SER A 258 -1.58 -22.66 21.89
C SER A 258 -3.02 -23.13 21.74
N ALA A 259 -3.70 -23.51 22.82
CA ALA A 259 -5.10 -23.89 22.81
C ALA A 259 -5.97 -22.75 22.28
N ALA A 260 -5.77 -21.53 22.78
CA ALA A 260 -6.50 -20.35 22.32
C ALA A 260 -6.28 -20.07 20.83
N LEU A 261 -5.03 -20.19 20.33
CA LEU A 261 -4.71 -19.98 18.92
C LEU A 261 -5.27 -21.09 18.02
N LEU A 262 -5.08 -22.36 18.38
CA LEU A 262 -5.45 -23.49 17.53
C LEU A 262 -6.96 -23.69 17.49
N LEU A 263 -7.69 -23.45 18.58
CA LEU A 263 -9.15 -23.54 18.60
C LEU A 263 -9.85 -22.41 17.82
N GLN A 264 -9.11 -21.41 17.33
CA GLN A 264 -9.65 -20.38 16.44
C GLN A 264 -9.78 -20.84 14.98
N GLY A 265 -8.99 -21.83 14.55
CA GLY A 265 -8.96 -22.28 13.15
C GLY A 265 -10.09 -23.24 12.69
N PRO A 266 -10.63 -24.14 13.53
CA PRO A 266 -11.58 -25.16 13.08
C PRO A 266 -12.86 -24.57 12.48
N LEU A 267 -13.46 -23.58 13.12
CA LEU A 267 -14.72 -22.97 12.67
C LEU A 267 -14.60 -22.33 11.27
N PRO A 268 -13.64 -21.42 11.00
CA PRO A 268 -13.54 -20.81 9.68
C PRO A 268 -13.21 -21.83 8.58
N LEU A 269 -12.36 -22.82 8.87
CA LEU A 269 -12.04 -23.88 7.90
C LEU A 269 -13.24 -24.80 7.61
N PHE A 270 -14.04 -25.10 8.63
CA PHE A 270 -15.25 -25.91 8.47
C PHE A 270 -16.33 -25.17 7.67
N VAL A 271 -16.55 -23.89 7.93
CA VAL A 271 -17.49 -23.08 7.13
C VAL A 271 -16.96 -22.89 5.70
N ALA A 272 -15.65 -22.67 5.52
CA ALA A 272 -15.04 -22.56 4.20
C ALA A 272 -15.19 -23.84 3.36
N TRP A 273 -15.15 -25.01 3.99
CA TRP A 273 -15.35 -26.28 3.30
C TRP A 273 -16.70 -26.35 2.58
N PHE A 274 -17.78 -25.81 3.16
CA PHE A 274 -19.07 -25.71 2.48
C PHE A 274 -19.03 -24.75 1.28
N GLY A 275 -18.16 -23.73 1.31
CA GLY A 275 -18.04 -22.71 0.25
C GLY A 275 -17.18 -23.08 -0.94
N VAL A 276 -16.11 -23.87 -0.73
CA VAL A 276 -15.20 -24.30 -1.80
C VAL A 276 -15.94 -25.05 -2.91
N ARG A 277 -17.03 -25.76 -2.57
CA ARG A 277 -17.87 -26.45 -3.57
C ARG A 277 -18.51 -25.50 -4.58
N ASN A 278 -18.69 -24.23 -4.23
CA ASN A 278 -19.37 -23.21 -5.04
C ASN A 278 -18.41 -22.14 -5.56
N SER A 279 -17.08 -22.37 -5.52
CA SER A 279 -16.06 -21.39 -5.95
C SER A 279 -16.16 -20.00 -5.32
N SER A 280 -16.80 -19.89 -4.15
CA SER A 280 -17.00 -18.63 -3.44
C SER A 280 -16.14 -18.54 -2.19
N LEU A 281 -15.51 -17.38 -1.97
CA LEU A 281 -14.76 -17.07 -0.74
C LEU A 281 -15.68 -16.58 0.39
N LEU A 282 -16.95 -16.28 0.08
CA LEU A 282 -17.92 -15.73 1.03
C LEU A 282 -18.09 -16.62 2.28
N PRO A 283 -18.18 -17.95 2.19
CA PRO A 283 -18.33 -18.79 3.39
C PRO A 283 -17.09 -18.75 4.30
N LEU A 284 -15.89 -18.61 3.75
CA LEU A 284 -14.69 -18.40 4.56
C LEU A 284 -14.76 -17.06 5.30
N ALA A 285 -15.21 -15.99 4.63
CA ALA A 285 -15.41 -14.69 5.27
C ALA A 285 -16.44 -14.75 6.41
N ILE A 286 -17.56 -15.45 6.20
CA ILE A 286 -18.59 -15.69 7.23
C ILE A 286 -18.01 -16.49 8.40
N GLY A 287 -17.23 -17.54 8.12
CA GLY A 287 -16.60 -18.37 9.15
C GLY A 287 -15.62 -17.57 10.02
N LEU A 288 -14.82 -16.69 9.42
CA LEU A 288 -13.92 -15.79 10.14
C LEU A 288 -14.68 -14.75 10.97
N ALA A 289 -15.79 -14.21 10.45
CA ALA A 289 -16.65 -13.29 11.18
C ALA A 289 -17.31 -13.96 12.40
N LEU A 290 -17.82 -15.18 12.22
CA LEU A 290 -18.36 -15.99 13.31
C LEU A 290 -17.29 -16.31 14.36
N GLN A 291 -16.06 -16.64 13.93
CA GLN A 291 -14.95 -16.86 14.84
C GLN A 291 -14.62 -15.61 15.67
N ALA A 292 -14.57 -14.43 15.05
CA ALA A 292 -14.37 -13.18 15.77
C ALA A 292 -15.49 -12.92 16.79
N ALA A 293 -16.74 -13.26 16.46
CA ALA A 293 -17.88 -13.15 17.38
C ALA A 293 -17.72 -14.08 18.60
N VAL A 294 -17.32 -15.34 18.36
CA VAL A 294 -17.05 -16.34 19.40
C VAL A 294 -15.92 -15.89 20.31
N ASP A 295 -14.81 -15.41 19.72
CA ASP A 295 -13.66 -14.89 20.47
C ASP A 295 -14.05 -13.68 21.35
N VAL A 296 -14.92 -12.80 20.87
CA VAL A 296 -15.46 -11.69 21.69
C VAL A 296 -16.38 -12.19 22.81
N GLY A 297 -17.22 -13.19 22.55
CA GLY A 297 -18.04 -13.83 23.58
C GLY A 297 -17.18 -14.45 24.69
N LEU A 298 -16.15 -15.20 24.29
CA LEU A 298 -15.15 -15.80 25.19
C LEU A 298 -14.38 -14.73 25.96
N LEU A 299 -13.90 -13.68 25.27
CA LEU A 299 -13.24 -12.55 25.91
C LEU A 299 -14.15 -11.90 26.95
N ARG A 300 -15.41 -11.64 26.63
CA ARG A 300 -16.38 -11.04 27.57
C ARG A 300 -16.60 -11.92 28.79
N TRP A 301 -16.77 -13.22 28.58
CA TRP A 301 -17.01 -14.17 29.66
C TRP A 301 -15.78 -14.35 30.57
N THR A 302 -14.59 -14.38 29.97
CA THR A 302 -13.33 -14.63 30.70
C THR A 302 -12.62 -13.35 31.14
N HIS A 303 -13.04 -12.16 30.69
CA HIS A 303 -12.29 -10.91 30.80
C HIS A 303 -11.83 -10.61 32.23
N ALA A 304 -12.71 -10.78 33.21
CA ALA A 304 -12.44 -10.45 34.61
C ALA A 304 -11.36 -11.34 35.25
N LYS A 305 -11.16 -12.56 34.73
CA LYS A 305 -10.28 -13.59 35.33
C LYS A 305 -9.09 -13.98 34.44
N ALA A 306 -9.12 -13.62 33.16
CA ALA A 306 -8.10 -14.03 32.20
C ALA A 306 -6.75 -13.31 32.45
N PRO A 307 -5.62 -14.02 32.40
CA PRO A 307 -4.30 -13.40 32.46
C PRO A 307 -4.07 -12.49 31.26
N ARG A 308 -3.33 -11.39 31.48
CA ARG A 308 -3.10 -10.33 30.48
C ARG A 308 -2.61 -10.84 29.12
N GLY A 309 -1.79 -11.89 29.09
CA GLY A 309 -1.28 -12.49 27.85
C GLY A 309 -2.38 -13.13 26.99
N LEU A 310 -3.29 -13.89 27.61
CA LEU A 310 -4.42 -14.51 26.90
C LEU A 310 -5.35 -13.43 26.32
N ARG A 311 -5.56 -12.35 27.08
CA ARG A 311 -6.36 -11.22 26.62
C ARG A 311 -5.76 -10.58 25.37
N ILE A 312 -4.45 -10.34 25.34
CA ILE A 312 -3.76 -9.77 24.16
C ILE A 312 -3.90 -10.69 22.95
N VAL A 313 -3.68 -12.00 23.12
CA VAL A 313 -3.79 -12.97 22.02
C VAL A 313 -5.21 -13.02 21.46
N ALA A 314 -6.23 -13.07 22.31
CA ALA A 314 -7.62 -13.06 21.86
C ALA A 314 -8.02 -11.71 21.25
N GLU A 315 -7.56 -10.58 21.78
CA GLU A 315 -7.79 -9.25 21.19
C GLU A 315 -7.17 -9.15 19.78
N ILE A 316 -5.94 -9.65 19.59
CA ILE A 316 -5.28 -9.71 18.27
C ILE A 316 -6.02 -10.69 17.35
N GLY A 317 -6.42 -11.84 17.87
CA GLY A 317 -7.18 -12.86 17.13
C GLY A 317 -8.48 -12.28 16.57
N VAL A 318 -9.31 -11.67 17.41
CA VAL A 318 -10.56 -11.00 16.98
C VAL A 318 -10.29 -10.03 15.83
N LEU A 319 -9.24 -9.20 15.96
CA LEU A 319 -8.90 -8.21 14.96
C LEU A 319 -8.46 -8.84 13.63
N CYS A 320 -7.59 -9.85 13.68
CA CYS A 320 -7.08 -10.54 12.50
C CYS A 320 -8.21 -11.28 11.76
N HIS A 321 -9.04 -12.04 12.47
CA HIS A 321 -10.18 -12.75 11.86
C HIS A 321 -11.17 -11.77 11.22
N TRP A 322 -11.48 -10.68 11.91
CA TRP A 322 -12.37 -9.65 11.37
C TRP A 322 -11.79 -8.98 10.11
N LEU A 323 -10.52 -8.55 10.13
CA LEU A 323 -9.87 -7.93 8.97
C LEU A 323 -9.82 -8.89 7.78
N ALA A 324 -9.52 -10.16 8.02
CA ALA A 324 -9.50 -11.19 6.99
C ALA A 324 -10.91 -11.43 6.41
N ALA A 325 -11.96 -11.42 7.22
CA ALA A 325 -13.34 -11.54 6.75
C ALA A 325 -13.72 -10.39 5.81
N VAL A 326 -13.41 -9.14 6.18
CA VAL A 326 -13.65 -7.96 5.33
C VAL A 326 -12.87 -8.05 4.02
N ALA A 327 -11.57 -8.37 4.08
CA ALA A 327 -10.72 -8.49 2.90
C ALA A 327 -11.23 -9.57 1.93
N LEU A 328 -11.61 -10.74 2.43
CA LEU A 328 -12.14 -11.82 1.60
C LEU A 328 -13.50 -11.48 0.99
N THR A 329 -14.34 -10.72 1.69
CA THR A 329 -15.63 -10.27 1.15
C THR A 329 -15.42 -9.25 0.04
N LEU A 330 -14.45 -8.34 0.18
CA LEU A 330 -14.04 -7.40 -0.88
C LEU A 330 -13.47 -8.13 -2.10
N VAL A 331 -12.58 -9.10 -1.89
CA VAL A 331 -11.99 -9.89 -2.99
C VAL A 331 -13.06 -10.71 -3.72
N ASN A 332 -13.99 -11.32 -2.99
CA ASN A 332 -15.08 -12.08 -3.59
C ASN A 332 -15.98 -11.19 -4.46
N ASP A 333 -16.22 -9.95 -4.05
CA ASP A 333 -17.03 -8.98 -4.79
C ASP A 333 -16.30 -8.48 -6.04
N LEU A 334 -15.00 -8.18 -5.93
CA LEU A 334 -14.15 -7.80 -7.06
C LEU A 334 -13.99 -8.91 -8.10
N ALA A 335 -14.08 -10.18 -7.69
CA ALA A 335 -13.96 -11.34 -8.57
C ALA A 335 -15.31 -11.78 -9.19
N ALA A 336 -16.44 -11.25 -8.71
CA ALA A 336 -17.76 -11.58 -9.24
C ALA A 336 -18.07 -10.65 -10.43
N ASP A 337 -17.73 -11.09 -11.65
CA ASP A 337 -17.91 -10.34 -12.92
C ASP A 337 -19.39 -10.03 -13.29
N GLY A 338 -20.36 -10.25 -12.41
CA GLY A 338 -21.78 -10.01 -12.66
C GLY A 338 -22.46 -9.42 -11.43
N GLY A 339 -22.91 -8.16 -11.55
CA GLY A 339 -23.42 -7.28 -10.49
C GLY A 339 -24.67 -7.73 -9.70
N SER A 340 -24.94 -9.03 -9.58
CA SER A 340 -25.92 -9.59 -8.66
C SER A 340 -25.21 -10.21 -7.45
N GLY A 341 -24.65 -9.35 -6.59
CA GLY A 341 -23.88 -9.77 -5.42
C GLY A 341 -24.56 -9.44 -4.09
N PRO A 342 -24.73 -10.40 -3.15
CA PRO A 342 -25.16 -10.17 -1.76
C PRO A 342 -24.15 -9.39 -0.88
N SER A 343 -23.32 -8.53 -1.49
CA SER A 343 -22.15 -7.90 -0.88
C SER A 343 -22.49 -6.74 0.06
N ALA A 344 -23.54 -5.96 -0.25
CA ALA A 344 -23.99 -4.89 0.63
C ALA A 344 -24.48 -5.40 1.99
N ALA A 345 -25.33 -6.44 1.99
CA ALA A 345 -25.90 -7.02 3.20
C ALA A 345 -24.82 -7.70 4.06
N THR A 346 -23.85 -8.37 3.43
CA THR A 346 -22.73 -9.02 4.13
C THR A 346 -21.75 -8.00 4.70
N MET A 347 -21.45 -6.92 3.97
CA MET A 347 -20.66 -5.80 4.50
C MET A 347 -21.35 -5.06 5.64
N LEU A 348 -22.67 -4.85 5.55
CA LEU A 348 -23.49 -4.33 6.66
C LEU A 348 -23.44 -5.26 7.88
N GLY A 349 -23.54 -6.57 7.67
CA GLY A 349 -23.39 -7.58 8.73
C GLY A 349 -22.01 -7.53 9.39
N LEU A 350 -20.94 -7.43 8.61
CA LEU A 350 -19.56 -7.29 9.11
C LEU A 350 -19.33 -5.97 9.87
N ALA A 351 -19.97 -4.89 9.42
CA ALA A 351 -19.93 -3.59 10.09
C ALA A 351 -20.70 -3.60 11.43
N ALA A 352 -21.87 -4.23 11.46
CA ALA A 352 -22.64 -4.43 12.69
C ALA A 352 -21.86 -5.29 13.69
N LEU A 353 -21.21 -6.36 13.21
CA LEU A 353 -20.32 -7.18 14.04
C LEU A 353 -19.17 -6.35 14.62
N ALA A 354 -18.49 -5.54 13.80
CA ALA A 354 -17.43 -4.66 14.25
C ALA A 354 -17.90 -3.67 15.34
N GLY A 355 -19.11 -3.12 15.18
CA GLY A 355 -19.76 -2.27 16.18
C GLY A 355 -20.00 -3.01 17.50
N GLY A 356 -20.47 -4.27 17.42
CA GLY A 356 -20.64 -5.16 18.58
C GLY A 356 -19.31 -5.46 19.29
N ILE A 357 -18.26 -5.77 18.52
CA ILE A 357 -16.89 -5.99 19.03
C ILE A 357 -16.40 -4.73 19.76
N ALA A 358 -16.55 -3.55 19.16
CA ALA A 358 -16.15 -2.28 19.76
C ALA A 358 -16.89 -1.98 21.07
N TYR A 359 -18.19 -2.29 21.13
CA TYR A 359 -19.01 -2.11 22.33
C TYR A 359 -18.56 -3.02 23.48
N VAL A 360 -18.36 -4.31 23.19
CA VAL A 360 -17.94 -5.30 24.20
C VAL A 360 -16.53 -4.99 24.72
N LEU A 361 -15.62 -4.59 23.84
CA LEU A 361 -14.22 -4.31 24.16
C LEU A 361 -13.97 -2.84 24.53
N ARG A 362 -15.01 -2.09 24.91
CA ARG A 362 -14.91 -0.67 25.34
C ARG A 362 -13.97 -0.43 26.51
N GLY A 363 -13.56 -1.46 27.25
CA GLY A 363 -12.54 -1.36 28.31
C GLY A 363 -11.10 -1.25 27.78
N SER A 364 -10.80 -1.79 26.60
CA SER A 364 -9.46 -1.74 25.98
C SER A 364 -9.38 -0.51 25.06
N ALA A 365 -8.43 0.41 25.32
CA ALA A 365 -8.29 1.61 24.49
C ALA A 365 -7.89 1.27 23.05
N VAL A 366 -6.94 0.34 22.87
CA VAL A 366 -6.41 -0.05 21.56
C VAL A 366 -7.49 -0.71 20.70
N VAL A 367 -8.18 -1.71 21.25
CA VAL A 367 -9.17 -2.47 20.46
C VAL A 367 -10.40 -1.63 20.17
N ARG A 368 -10.81 -0.76 21.08
CA ARG A 368 -11.91 0.18 20.87
C ARG A 368 -11.66 1.11 19.68
N HIS A 369 -10.44 1.64 19.54
CA HIS A 369 -10.09 2.54 18.43
C HIS A 369 -10.10 1.80 17.10
N ILE A 370 -9.53 0.60 17.07
CA ILE A 370 -9.47 -0.19 15.84
C ILE A 370 -10.87 -0.67 15.46
N ALA A 371 -11.61 -1.30 16.38
CA ALA A 371 -12.94 -1.82 16.10
C ALA A 371 -13.95 -0.74 15.67
N SER A 372 -13.93 0.45 16.29
CA SER A 372 -14.80 1.57 15.88
C SER A 372 -14.45 2.14 14.51
N GLY A 373 -13.16 2.31 14.22
CA GLY A 373 -12.73 2.70 12.87
C GLY A 373 -13.14 1.65 11.84
N SER A 374 -12.98 0.39 12.18
CA SER A 374 -13.25 -0.75 11.33
C SER A 374 -14.75 -0.94 11.02
N ALA A 375 -15.62 -0.70 12.00
CA ALA A 375 -17.07 -0.66 11.82
C ALA A 375 -17.48 0.45 10.85
N MET A 376 -16.87 1.62 10.99
CA MET A 376 -17.12 2.73 10.10
C MET A 376 -16.64 2.41 8.68
N ALA A 377 -15.44 1.85 8.49
CA ALA A 377 -14.97 1.41 7.18
C ALA A 377 -15.91 0.40 6.53
N GLY A 378 -16.38 -0.60 7.28
CA GLY A 378 -17.35 -1.59 6.79
C GLY A 378 -18.67 -0.96 6.37
N SER A 379 -19.22 -0.04 7.17
CA SER A 379 -20.44 0.69 6.83
C SER A 379 -20.28 1.57 5.58
N LEU A 380 -19.12 2.22 5.45
CA LEU A 380 -18.80 3.05 4.28
C LEU A 380 -18.62 2.22 3.02
N ALA A 381 -17.94 1.07 3.11
CA ALA A 381 -17.79 0.13 2.00
C ALA A 381 -19.15 -0.43 1.56
N ALA A 382 -19.99 -0.86 2.52
CA ALA A 382 -21.33 -1.37 2.23
C ALA A 382 -22.19 -0.34 1.48
N LEU A 383 -22.13 0.92 1.92
CA LEU A 383 -22.88 2.00 1.28
C LEU A 383 -22.31 2.37 -0.09
N GLY A 384 -20.99 2.35 -0.26
CA GLY A 384 -20.34 2.51 -1.57
C GLY A 384 -20.81 1.43 -2.56
N LEU A 385 -20.89 0.17 -2.12
CA LEU A 385 -21.40 -0.94 -2.93
C LEU A 385 -22.89 -0.77 -3.27
N LEU A 386 -23.72 -0.35 -2.30
CA LEU A 386 -25.14 -0.05 -2.55
C LEU A 386 -25.34 1.06 -3.58
N LEU A 387 -24.46 2.07 -3.57
CA LEU A 387 -24.52 3.20 -4.49
C LEU A 387 -23.94 2.85 -5.87
N ALA A 388 -22.98 1.94 -5.94
CA ALA A 388 -22.41 1.42 -7.17
C ALA A 388 -23.34 0.42 -7.89
N ALA A 389 -24.19 -0.30 -7.15
CA ALA A 389 -25.16 -1.24 -7.70
C ALA A 389 -26.38 -0.59 -8.41
N ARG A 390 -26.26 0.67 -8.85
CA ARG A 390 -27.38 1.38 -9.49
C ARG A 390 -27.66 0.78 -10.87
N PRO A 391 -28.89 0.29 -11.12
CA PRO A 391 -29.20 -0.47 -12.32
C PRO A 391 -29.59 0.49 -13.45
N ASP A 392 -28.63 1.08 -14.15
CA ASP A 392 -28.94 1.80 -15.39
C ASP A 392 -27.88 1.48 -16.45
N GLY A 393 -28.31 0.83 -17.53
CA GLY A 393 -27.50 0.29 -18.62
C GLY A 393 -26.87 1.33 -19.55
N GLY A 394 -26.23 2.36 -19.01
CA GLY A 394 -25.47 3.36 -19.76
C GLY A 394 -24.01 3.38 -19.30
N ASP A 395 -23.09 3.02 -20.21
CA ASP A 395 -21.64 3.18 -20.17
C ASP A 395 -20.92 2.87 -18.84
N ALA A 396 -20.26 1.71 -18.81
CA ALA A 396 -19.53 1.11 -17.67
C ALA A 396 -18.42 1.98 -17.03
N HIS A 397 -18.16 3.20 -17.54
CA HIS A 397 -17.12 4.11 -17.06
C HIS A 397 -17.66 5.17 -16.07
N ALA A 398 -18.97 5.46 -16.07
CA ALA A 398 -19.61 6.35 -15.10
C ALA A 398 -19.59 5.85 -13.62
N PRO A 399 -19.71 4.54 -13.28
CA PRO A 399 -19.94 4.11 -11.89
C PRO A 399 -18.74 4.31 -10.96
N ILE A 400 -17.50 4.25 -11.48
CA ILE A 400 -16.27 4.37 -10.66
C ILE A 400 -16.11 5.80 -10.10
N ALA A 401 -16.39 6.81 -10.92
CA ALA A 401 -16.28 8.20 -10.50
C ALA A 401 -17.34 8.56 -9.45
N TRP A 402 -18.57 8.08 -9.62
CA TRP A 402 -19.63 8.25 -8.63
C TRP A 402 -19.32 7.56 -7.31
N ALA A 403 -18.70 6.37 -7.34
CA ALA A 403 -18.24 5.71 -6.12
C ALA A 403 -17.22 6.58 -5.35
N GLY A 404 -16.31 7.26 -6.05
CA GLY A 404 -15.38 8.22 -5.44
C GLY A 404 -16.06 9.44 -4.82
N VAL A 405 -17.04 10.05 -5.52
CA VAL A 405 -17.82 11.19 -4.99
C VAL A 405 -18.60 10.78 -3.74
N TRP A 406 -19.30 9.65 -3.80
CA TRP A 406 -20.08 9.14 -2.67
C TRP A 406 -19.20 8.77 -1.48
N LEU A 407 -18.03 8.17 -1.72
CA LEU A 407 -17.04 7.91 -0.66
C LEU A 407 -16.60 9.21 0.01
N LEU A 408 -16.37 10.29 -0.75
CA LEU A 408 -15.99 11.59 -0.19
C LEU A 408 -17.13 12.27 0.58
N VAL A 409 -18.36 12.25 0.06
CA VAL A 409 -19.54 12.74 0.78
C VAL A 409 -19.68 12.00 2.11
N LEU A 410 -19.46 10.69 2.07
CA LEU A 410 -19.55 9.84 3.24
C LEU A 410 -18.47 10.11 4.29
N VAL A 411 -17.23 10.26 3.84
CA VAL A 411 -16.15 10.64 4.74
C VAL A 411 -16.39 12.05 5.31
N ALA A 412 -16.94 12.99 4.53
CA ALA A 412 -17.30 14.32 5.00
C ALA A 412 -18.39 14.28 6.09
N VAL A 413 -19.46 13.49 5.88
CA VAL A 413 -20.51 13.24 6.88
C VAL A 413 -19.92 12.58 8.12
N GLY A 414 -19.06 11.57 7.94
CA GLY A 414 -18.36 10.89 9.03
C GLY A 414 -17.49 11.85 9.87
N LEU A 415 -16.74 12.75 9.21
CA LEU A 415 -15.98 13.81 9.87
C LEU A 415 -16.88 14.84 10.57
N GLY A 416 -18.02 15.20 9.98
CA GLY A 416 -19.04 16.06 10.58
C GLY A 416 -19.57 15.49 11.89
N LEU A 417 -19.97 14.21 11.86
CA LEU A 417 -20.42 13.47 13.04
C LEU A 417 -19.30 13.31 14.07
N LEU A 418 -18.05 13.18 13.63
CA LEU A 418 -16.89 13.10 14.52
C LEU A 418 -16.71 14.36 15.40
N PHE A 419 -17.19 15.52 14.96
CA PHE A 419 -17.19 16.73 15.77
C PHE A 419 -18.16 16.66 16.95
N ALA A 420 -19.22 15.85 16.86
CA ALA A 420 -20.15 15.58 17.95
C ALA A 420 -19.59 14.53 18.94
N VAL A 421 -18.65 13.68 18.50
CA VAL A 421 -18.03 12.65 19.34
C VAL A 421 -17.02 13.27 20.32
N PRO A 422 -16.98 12.86 21.61
CA PRO A 422 -16.01 13.40 22.57
C PRO A 422 -14.56 13.14 22.15
N ARG A 423 -13.65 14.08 22.45
CA ARG A 423 -12.22 14.04 22.07
C ARG A 423 -11.51 12.68 22.28
N PRO A 424 -11.68 11.94 23.39
CA PRO A 424 -10.98 10.67 23.57
C PRO A 424 -11.39 9.58 22.58
N PHE A 425 -12.50 9.74 21.86
CA PHE A 425 -13.00 8.75 20.89
C PHE A 425 -12.69 9.12 19.43
N ARG A 426 -12.06 10.28 19.16
CA ARG A 426 -11.85 10.80 17.80
C ARG A 426 -10.68 10.15 17.06
N SER A 427 -9.66 9.68 17.78
CA SER A 427 -8.43 9.14 17.17
C SER A 427 -8.67 7.93 16.28
N GLY A 428 -9.48 6.97 16.74
CA GLY A 428 -9.81 5.74 15.99
C GLY A 428 -10.49 6.01 14.65
N PRO A 429 -11.63 6.73 14.62
CA PRO A 429 -12.28 7.01 13.35
C PRO A 429 -11.47 7.97 12.47
N ILE A 430 -10.67 8.91 13.02
CA ILE A 430 -9.71 9.70 12.21
C ILE A 430 -8.68 8.80 11.53
N THR A 431 -8.11 7.81 12.23
CA THR A 431 -7.12 6.90 11.65
C THR A 431 -7.68 6.05 10.50
N VAL A 432 -9.01 5.90 10.41
CA VAL A 432 -9.68 5.18 9.31
C VAL A 432 -10.16 6.13 8.21
N LEU A 433 -10.67 7.31 8.56
CA LEU A 433 -11.08 8.29 7.56
C LEU A 433 -9.89 8.84 6.78
N ALA A 434 -8.71 8.98 7.41
CA ALA A 434 -7.51 9.49 6.75
C ALA A 434 -7.05 8.63 5.54
N PRO A 435 -6.89 7.30 5.62
CA PRO A 435 -6.55 6.50 4.43
C PRO A 435 -7.69 6.43 3.41
N LEU A 436 -8.96 6.48 3.85
CA LEU A 436 -10.11 6.50 2.94
C LEU A 436 -10.17 7.76 2.07
N THR A 437 -9.52 8.86 2.48
CA THR A 437 -9.40 10.06 1.65
C THR A 437 -8.23 10.01 0.68
N VAL A 438 -7.23 9.16 0.93
CA VAL A 438 -6.04 9.05 0.09
C VAL A 438 -6.38 8.48 -1.29
N ALA A 439 -7.26 7.48 -1.38
CA ALA A 439 -7.61 6.89 -2.67
C ALA A 439 -8.34 7.87 -3.61
N PRO A 440 -9.40 8.60 -3.18
CA PRO A 440 -9.98 9.68 -3.99
C PRO A 440 -8.99 10.82 -4.24
N ALA A 441 -8.12 11.14 -3.27
CA ALA A 441 -7.09 12.17 -3.44
C ALA A 441 -6.08 11.81 -4.51
N PHE A 442 -5.67 10.55 -4.60
CA PHE A 442 -4.78 10.06 -5.65
C PHE A 442 -5.40 10.25 -7.04
N TRP A 443 -6.68 9.89 -7.20
CA TRP A 443 -7.40 10.06 -8.46
C TRP A 443 -7.58 11.54 -8.86
N ALA A 444 -7.87 12.38 -7.88
CA ALA A 444 -7.93 13.83 -8.05
C ALA A 444 -6.57 14.44 -8.41
N LEU A 445 -5.49 14.03 -7.72
CA LEU A 445 -4.12 14.48 -8.01
C LEU A 445 -3.67 14.07 -9.41
N TRP A 446 -4.03 12.85 -9.84
CA TRP A 446 -3.77 12.40 -11.19
C TRP A 446 -4.48 13.27 -12.22
N SER A 447 -5.76 13.60 -12.01
CA SER A 447 -6.52 14.51 -12.88
C SER A 447 -5.87 15.89 -12.99
N VAL A 448 -5.37 16.43 -11.88
CA VAL A 448 -4.61 17.69 -11.86
C VAL A 448 -3.30 17.56 -12.62
N ALA A 449 -2.60 16.45 -12.47
CA ALA A 449 -1.34 16.19 -13.18
C ALA A 449 -1.56 16.09 -14.70
N VAL A 450 -2.57 15.35 -15.16
CA VAL A 450 -2.89 15.25 -16.59
C VAL A 450 -3.36 16.59 -17.16
N ALA A 451 -4.23 17.33 -16.46
CA ALA A 451 -4.68 18.65 -16.90
C ALA A 451 -3.55 19.70 -16.92
N GLY A 452 -2.60 19.62 -15.97
CA GLY A 452 -1.47 20.54 -15.90
C GLY A 452 -0.31 20.20 -16.84
N LEU A 453 -0.02 18.91 -17.05
CA LEU A 453 1.11 18.46 -17.86
C LEU A 453 0.73 18.10 -19.30
N GLY A 454 -0.52 17.71 -19.55
CA GLY A 454 -1.05 17.42 -20.89
C GLY A 454 -0.75 18.53 -21.91
N PRO A 455 -0.94 19.82 -21.58
CA PRO A 455 -0.61 20.95 -22.47
C PRO A 455 0.86 21.00 -22.90
N LEU A 456 1.79 20.49 -22.09
CA LEU A 456 3.22 20.46 -22.45
C LEU A 456 3.51 19.49 -23.60
N SER A 457 2.65 18.49 -23.82
CA SER A 457 2.78 17.57 -24.97
C SER A 457 2.53 18.28 -26.32
N TRP A 458 1.79 19.39 -26.32
CA TRP A 458 1.50 20.20 -27.51
C TRP A 458 2.69 20.98 -28.00
N VAL A 459 3.70 21.22 -27.15
CA VAL A 459 4.97 21.79 -27.59
C VAL A 459 5.63 20.90 -28.65
N LYS A 460 5.38 19.59 -28.61
CA LYS A 460 5.85 18.64 -29.64
C LYS A 460 4.93 18.52 -30.85
N HIS A 461 3.65 18.91 -30.70
CA HIS A 461 2.60 18.79 -31.72
C HIS A 461 1.91 20.15 -31.92
N ALA A 462 2.72 21.20 -32.08
CA ALA A 462 2.22 22.56 -32.13
C ALA A 462 1.26 22.75 -33.31
N TRP A 463 0.17 23.47 -33.05
CA TRP A 463 -0.81 23.90 -34.05
C TRP A 463 -1.53 22.77 -34.78
N THR A 464 -1.64 21.60 -34.14
CA THR A 464 -2.34 20.44 -34.72
C THR A 464 -3.85 20.47 -34.51
N LEU A 465 -4.38 21.38 -33.67
CA LEU A 465 -5.82 21.51 -33.44
C LEU A 465 -6.48 22.29 -34.59
N ALA A 466 -7.45 21.68 -35.28
CA ALA A 466 -8.06 22.26 -36.49
C ALA A 466 -8.97 23.48 -36.22
N ALA A 467 -9.53 23.62 -35.02
CA ALA A 467 -10.43 24.73 -34.68
C ALA A 467 -10.27 25.17 -33.21
N VAL A 468 -10.28 26.49 -32.98
CA VAL A 468 -10.26 27.10 -31.62
C VAL A 468 -11.53 26.76 -30.82
N THR A 469 -12.62 26.38 -31.49
CA THR A 469 -13.87 25.98 -30.85
C THR A 469 -13.86 24.53 -30.37
N ALA A 470 -12.83 23.75 -30.69
CA ALA A 470 -12.71 22.38 -30.23
C ALA A 470 -12.63 22.33 -28.69
N GLY A 471 -13.30 21.33 -28.13
CA GLY A 471 -13.30 21.05 -26.70
C GLY A 471 -11.89 20.72 -26.21
N VAL A 472 -11.50 21.41 -25.15
CA VAL A 472 -10.19 21.28 -24.47
C VAL A 472 -9.99 19.87 -23.90
N ARG A 473 -11.08 19.15 -23.59
CA ARG A 473 -11.03 17.74 -23.17
C ARG A 473 -10.51 16.86 -24.30
N GLY A 474 -11.13 16.95 -25.48
CA GLY A 474 -10.72 16.20 -26.66
C GLY A 474 -9.30 16.50 -27.09
N ALA A 475 -8.86 17.75 -26.91
CA ALA A 475 -7.48 18.15 -27.16
C ALA A 475 -6.49 17.40 -26.24
N VAL A 476 -6.65 17.44 -24.91
CA VAL A 476 -5.69 16.78 -24.00
C VAL A 476 -5.63 15.26 -24.18
N VAL A 477 -6.77 14.67 -24.54
CA VAL A 477 -6.96 13.21 -24.62
C VAL A 477 -6.55 12.63 -25.99
N ALA A 478 -6.26 13.46 -26.99
CA ALA A 478 -5.92 13.02 -28.35
C ALA A 478 -4.65 12.13 -28.45
N GLY A 479 -3.91 11.87 -27.37
CA GLY A 479 -2.86 10.88 -27.30
C GLY A 479 -3.31 9.59 -26.61
N ASP A 480 -3.65 8.55 -27.38
CA ASP A 480 -3.78 7.09 -27.06
C ASP A 480 -4.42 6.62 -25.74
N GLY A 481 -4.89 7.48 -24.85
CA GLY A 481 -5.46 7.11 -23.56
C GLY A 481 -6.91 7.51 -23.44
N ASP A 482 -7.82 6.54 -23.27
CA ASP A 482 -9.25 6.74 -22.96
C ASP A 482 -9.46 7.34 -21.54
N TRP A 483 -8.98 8.56 -21.30
CA TRP A 483 -9.16 9.24 -20.02
C TRP A 483 -10.31 10.25 -20.06
N ASP A 484 -11.36 10.00 -19.28
CA ASP A 484 -12.50 10.93 -19.15
C ASP A 484 -12.34 11.85 -17.93
N PHE A 485 -12.30 13.16 -18.19
CA PHE A 485 -12.27 14.22 -17.18
C PHE A 485 -13.64 14.54 -16.57
N GLY A 486 -14.73 13.99 -17.10
CA GLY A 486 -16.10 14.47 -16.89
C GLY A 486 -16.55 14.60 -15.43
N PHE A 487 -16.00 13.79 -14.53
CA PHE A 487 -16.39 13.80 -13.12
C PHE A 487 -15.35 14.40 -12.18
N ALA A 488 -14.16 14.76 -12.67
CA ALA A 488 -13.08 15.26 -11.82
C ALA A 488 -13.47 16.50 -10.96
N PRO A 489 -14.24 17.50 -11.44
CA PRO A 489 -14.66 18.66 -10.64
C PRO A 489 -15.59 18.27 -9.50
N LEU A 490 -16.50 17.32 -9.75
CA LEU A 490 -17.46 16.81 -8.77
C LEU A 490 -16.76 16.02 -7.65
N VAL A 491 -15.61 15.41 -7.94
CA VAL A 491 -14.75 14.74 -6.94
C VAL A 491 -13.87 15.76 -6.21
N LEU A 492 -13.31 16.74 -6.92
CA LEU A 492 -12.36 17.73 -6.38
C LEU A 492 -13.01 18.62 -5.32
N VAL A 493 -14.21 19.17 -5.57
CA VAL A 493 -14.89 20.08 -4.62
C VAL A 493 -15.10 19.45 -3.24
N PRO A 494 -15.75 18.27 -3.09
CA PRO A 494 -15.93 17.64 -1.79
C PRO A 494 -14.61 17.18 -1.18
N LEU A 495 -13.66 16.66 -1.98
CA LEU A 495 -12.32 16.28 -1.50
C LEU A 495 -11.63 17.44 -0.80
N TRP A 496 -11.59 18.62 -1.42
CA TRP A 496 -10.87 19.77 -0.87
C TRP A 496 -11.55 20.39 0.35
N VAL A 497 -12.88 20.43 0.36
CA VAL A 497 -13.65 20.76 1.57
C VAL A 497 -13.28 19.80 2.70
N MET A 498 -13.14 18.51 2.38
CA MET A 498 -12.75 17.47 3.32
C MET A 498 -11.34 17.62 3.87
N VAL A 499 -10.33 17.85 3.02
CA VAL A 499 -8.95 18.04 3.48
C VAL A 499 -8.82 19.33 4.29
N ALA A 500 -9.59 20.38 3.94
CA ALA A 500 -9.69 21.60 4.75
C ALA A 500 -10.33 21.32 6.12
N LEU A 501 -11.45 20.59 6.19
CA LEU A 501 -12.10 20.21 7.44
C LEU A 501 -11.23 19.30 8.31
N LEU A 502 -10.52 18.34 7.71
CA LEU A 502 -9.56 17.47 8.39
C LEU A 502 -8.36 18.28 8.92
N GLY A 503 -7.84 19.22 8.12
CA GLY A 503 -6.82 20.17 8.52
C GLY A 503 -7.26 21.02 9.72
N VAL A 504 -8.48 21.55 9.72
CA VAL A 504 -9.06 22.29 10.85
C VAL A 504 -9.26 21.40 12.09
N ALA A 505 -9.74 20.16 11.90
CA ALA A 505 -9.96 19.20 12.98
C ALA A 505 -8.65 18.81 13.69
N LEU A 506 -7.59 18.57 12.92
CA LEU A 506 -6.26 18.19 13.42
C LEU A 506 -5.52 19.38 14.07
N THR A 507 -5.87 20.61 13.71
CA THR A 507 -5.14 21.81 14.15
C THR A 507 -5.85 22.60 15.25
N ARG A 508 -7.09 22.26 15.62
CA ARG A 508 -7.76 22.81 16.82
C ARG A 508 -7.02 22.40 18.10
N GLY A 509 -6.00 23.18 18.46
CA GLY A 509 -5.19 23.04 19.68
C GLY A 509 -3.66 23.16 19.48
N ARG A 510 -3.16 23.30 18.25
CA ARG A 510 -1.71 23.48 17.96
C ARG A 510 -1.47 24.48 16.82
N PRO A 511 -0.29 25.13 16.72
CA PRO A 511 0.07 26.02 15.62
C PRO A 511 0.22 25.23 14.31
N GLY A 512 -0.90 24.94 13.64
CA GLY A 512 -0.94 24.20 12.36
C GLY A 512 -1.70 24.93 11.25
N ARG A 513 -1.99 26.23 11.45
CA ARG A 513 -2.73 27.08 10.48
C ARG A 513 -2.09 27.08 9.10
N ALA A 514 -0.76 26.96 9.03
CA ALA A 514 -0.01 26.89 7.78
C ALA A 514 -0.38 25.66 6.93
N LEU A 515 -0.48 24.47 7.53
CA LEU A 515 -0.80 23.24 6.79
C LEU A 515 -2.22 23.29 6.20
N ALA A 516 -3.21 23.72 6.99
CA ALA A 516 -4.59 23.85 6.51
C ALA A 516 -4.71 24.89 5.38
N ILE A 517 -3.95 25.98 5.49
CA ILE A 517 -3.84 26.98 4.42
C ILE A 517 -3.21 26.36 3.16
N THR A 518 -2.08 25.68 3.28
CA THR A 518 -1.37 25.07 2.13
C THR A 518 -2.26 24.06 1.42
N VAL A 519 -2.95 23.20 2.17
CA VAL A 519 -3.92 22.26 1.63
C VAL A 519 -5.06 22.96 0.88
N GLY A 520 -5.67 23.98 1.48
CA GLY A 520 -6.77 24.71 0.84
C GLY A 520 -6.33 25.40 -0.45
N VAL A 521 -5.11 25.91 -0.48
CA VAL A 521 -4.50 26.54 -1.67
C VAL A 521 -4.30 25.51 -2.77
N ILE A 522 -3.64 24.39 -2.48
CA ILE A 522 -3.43 23.31 -3.47
C ILE A 522 -4.80 22.86 -4.04
N GLY A 523 -5.86 22.91 -3.24
CA GLY A 523 -7.19 22.56 -3.70
C GLY A 523 -7.87 23.51 -4.64
N VAL A 524 -7.78 24.81 -4.35
CA VAL A 524 -8.27 25.84 -5.26
C VAL A 524 -7.49 25.78 -6.58
N GLU A 525 -6.17 25.60 -6.51
CA GLU A 525 -5.32 25.47 -7.70
C GLU A 525 -5.68 24.23 -8.53
N GLY A 526 -5.86 23.07 -7.89
CA GLY A 526 -6.29 21.87 -8.58
C GLY A 526 -7.63 22.05 -9.31
N LEU A 527 -8.57 22.79 -8.70
CA LEU A 527 -9.86 23.10 -9.33
C LEU A 527 -9.70 24.06 -10.51
N LEU A 528 -8.86 25.09 -10.39
CA LEU A 528 -8.58 26.05 -11.47
C LEU A 528 -7.88 25.39 -12.67
N VAL A 529 -7.04 24.38 -12.43
CA VAL A 529 -6.33 23.61 -13.48
C VAL A 529 -7.27 22.61 -14.17
N VAL A 530 -8.09 21.89 -13.42
CA VAL A 530 -8.97 20.81 -13.95
C VAL A 530 -10.29 21.35 -14.51
N GLY A 531 -10.74 22.53 -14.08
CA GLY A 531 -12.01 23.13 -14.48
C GLY A 531 -12.23 23.16 -15.99
N PRO A 532 -11.34 23.75 -16.79
CA PRO A 532 -11.53 23.86 -18.24
C PRO A 532 -11.69 22.52 -18.99
N PRO A 533 -10.79 21.51 -18.85
CA PRO A 533 -10.98 20.22 -19.53
C PRO A 533 -12.18 19.45 -19.00
N ALA A 534 -12.53 19.59 -17.73
CA ALA A 534 -13.67 18.89 -17.17
C ALA A 534 -15.03 19.49 -17.57
N LEU A 535 -15.11 20.81 -17.75
CA LEU A 535 -16.28 21.47 -18.35
C LEU A 535 -16.29 21.37 -19.89
N ASP A 536 -15.24 20.77 -20.46
CA ASP A 536 -14.97 20.73 -21.89
C ASP A 536 -15.13 22.11 -22.56
N LEU A 537 -14.56 23.13 -21.92
CA LEU A 537 -14.62 24.49 -22.45
C LEU A 537 -13.95 24.53 -23.83
N PRO A 538 -14.43 25.40 -24.74
CA PRO A 538 -13.68 25.68 -25.96
C PRO A 538 -12.32 26.30 -25.61
N LEU A 539 -11.31 26.09 -26.47
CA LEU A 539 -9.91 26.50 -26.20
C LEU A 539 -9.79 27.97 -25.76
N TRP A 540 -10.50 28.89 -26.42
CA TRP A 540 -10.45 30.31 -26.06
C TRP A 540 -10.97 30.57 -24.63
N ALA A 541 -12.01 29.86 -24.19
CA ALA A 541 -12.57 30.04 -22.86
C ALA A 541 -11.63 29.47 -21.79
N ALA A 542 -10.93 28.37 -22.07
CA ALA A 542 -9.88 27.85 -21.19
C ALA A 542 -8.67 28.80 -21.07
N LEU A 543 -8.28 29.44 -22.17
CA LEU A 543 -7.20 30.44 -22.17
C LEU A 543 -7.59 31.68 -21.36
N VAL A 544 -8.80 32.21 -21.57
CA VAL A 544 -9.34 33.33 -20.78
C VAL A 544 -9.44 32.96 -19.30
N TRP A 545 -9.86 31.73 -18.99
CA TRP A 545 -9.92 31.21 -17.62
C TRP A 545 -8.56 31.24 -16.93
N HIS A 546 -7.51 30.71 -17.56
CA HIS A 546 -6.17 30.69 -16.97
C HIS A 546 -5.53 32.09 -16.90
N LEU A 547 -5.70 32.93 -17.92
CA LEU A 547 -5.21 34.32 -17.87
C LEU A 547 -5.92 35.14 -16.79
N GLY A 548 -7.24 34.98 -16.66
CA GLY A 548 -8.03 35.62 -15.60
C GLY A 548 -7.63 35.16 -14.21
N ALA A 549 -7.46 33.84 -14.00
CA ALA A 549 -6.95 33.29 -12.75
C ALA A 549 -5.54 33.80 -12.43
N GLY A 550 -4.65 33.81 -13.42
CA GLY A 550 -3.30 34.35 -13.32
C GLY A 550 -3.27 35.81 -12.87
N ALA A 551 -4.07 36.67 -13.52
CA ALA A 551 -4.19 38.08 -13.18
C ALA A 551 -4.78 38.31 -11.78
N ALA A 552 -5.85 37.60 -11.42
CA ALA A 552 -6.48 37.70 -10.11
C ALA A 552 -5.51 37.30 -8.97
N LEU A 553 -4.79 36.20 -9.14
CA LEU A 553 -3.80 35.71 -8.18
C LEU A 553 -2.57 36.64 -8.10
N ALA A 554 -2.12 37.17 -9.24
CA ALA A 554 -1.06 38.17 -9.27
C ALA A 554 -1.44 39.44 -8.50
N CYS A 555 -2.67 39.94 -8.65
CA CYS A 555 -3.20 41.08 -7.88
C CYS A 555 -3.33 40.80 -6.37
N GLY A 556 -3.49 39.52 -5.98
CA GLY A 556 -3.55 39.07 -4.60
C GLY A 556 -2.24 39.17 -3.80
N TRP A 557 -1.13 39.61 -4.41
CA TRP A 557 0.19 39.72 -3.79
C TRP A 557 0.22 40.47 -2.45
N ARG A 558 -0.66 41.47 -2.29
CA ARG A 558 -0.80 42.25 -1.05
C ARG A 558 -1.30 41.42 0.13
N VAL A 559 -2.04 40.34 -0.15
CA VAL A 559 -2.58 39.43 0.86
C VAL A 559 -1.53 38.39 1.25
N ARG A 560 -0.84 37.80 0.26
CA ARG A 560 0.24 36.82 0.49
C ARG A 560 1.32 36.86 -0.58
N ALA A 561 2.57 36.81 -0.14
CA ALA A 561 3.75 36.92 -1.00
C ALA A 561 3.95 35.77 -2.01
N TRP A 562 3.28 34.62 -1.84
CA TRP A 562 3.41 33.47 -2.75
C TRP A 562 2.35 33.43 -3.86
N LEU A 563 1.25 34.20 -3.74
CA LEU A 563 0.17 34.23 -4.76
C LEU A 563 0.66 34.62 -6.17
N PRO A 564 1.65 35.53 -6.34
CA PRO A 564 2.19 35.84 -7.67
C PRO A 564 2.86 34.66 -8.37
N ALA A 565 3.53 33.78 -7.63
CA ALA A 565 4.17 32.60 -8.21
C ALA A 565 3.13 31.63 -8.79
N VAL A 566 1.98 31.55 -8.12
CA VAL A 566 0.86 30.73 -8.54
C VAL A 566 0.11 31.37 -9.71
N GLY A 567 -0.05 32.70 -9.71
CA GLY A 567 -0.54 33.42 -10.88
C GLY A 567 0.34 33.24 -12.11
N ALA A 568 1.67 33.27 -11.94
CA ALA A 568 2.62 33.01 -13.02
C ALA A 568 2.50 31.59 -13.59
N PHE A 569 2.28 30.58 -12.74
CA PHE A 569 2.02 29.21 -13.19
C PHE A 569 0.81 29.13 -14.14
N HIS A 570 -0.28 29.83 -13.83
CA HIS A 570 -1.46 29.88 -14.70
C HIS A 570 -1.20 30.59 -16.04
N VAL A 571 -0.39 31.65 -16.06
CA VAL A 571 0.02 32.31 -17.31
C VAL A 571 0.86 31.37 -18.16
N VAL A 572 1.82 30.65 -17.57
CA VAL A 572 2.61 29.63 -18.28
C VAL A 572 1.73 28.52 -18.84
N LEU A 573 0.74 28.08 -18.06
CA LEU A 573 -0.22 27.07 -18.51
C LEU A 573 -1.03 27.59 -19.71
N ALA A 574 -1.54 28.83 -19.66
CA ALA A 574 -2.23 29.45 -20.79
C ALA A 574 -1.34 29.53 -22.06
N VAL A 575 -0.07 29.92 -21.90
CA VAL A 575 0.91 29.94 -23.00
C VAL A 575 1.09 28.53 -23.57
N ALA A 576 1.25 27.50 -22.74
CA ALA A 576 1.37 26.12 -23.20
C ALA A 576 0.11 25.65 -23.95
N TRP A 577 -1.09 25.89 -23.41
CA TRP A 577 -2.35 25.56 -24.08
C TRP A 577 -2.53 26.28 -25.42
N SER A 578 -2.08 27.52 -25.52
CA SER A 578 -2.24 28.31 -26.74
C SER A 578 -1.48 27.70 -27.92
N THR A 579 -0.42 26.91 -27.66
CA THR A 579 0.35 26.19 -28.70
C THR A 579 -0.46 25.15 -29.46
N ALA A 580 -1.63 24.76 -28.96
CA ALA A 580 -2.53 23.87 -29.69
C ALA A 580 -3.07 24.51 -30.98
N HIS A 581 -3.15 25.85 -31.06
CA HIS A 581 -3.71 26.57 -32.22
C HIS A 581 -2.96 27.87 -32.53
N ALA A 582 -2.61 28.11 -33.79
CA ALA A 582 -1.73 29.22 -34.19
C ALA A 582 -2.26 30.62 -33.81
N SER A 583 -3.53 30.92 -34.15
CA SER A 583 -4.13 32.22 -33.83
C SER A 583 -4.26 32.47 -32.32
N ALA A 584 -4.48 31.41 -31.53
CA ALA A 584 -4.57 31.52 -30.08
C ALA A 584 -3.17 31.76 -29.47
N SER A 585 -2.13 31.13 -30.03
CA SER A 585 -0.73 31.37 -29.64
C SER A 585 -0.37 32.84 -29.73
N ILE A 586 -0.62 33.47 -30.89
CA ILE A 586 -0.30 34.89 -31.13
C ILE A 586 -0.92 35.80 -30.07
N VAL A 587 -2.24 35.67 -29.87
CA VAL A 587 -2.97 36.51 -28.91
C VAL A 587 -2.50 36.29 -27.48
N VAL A 588 -2.34 35.04 -27.05
CA VAL A 588 -1.97 34.73 -25.67
C VAL A 588 -0.53 35.15 -25.37
N TRP A 589 0.39 34.97 -26.32
CA TRP A 589 1.78 35.34 -26.14
C TRP A 589 1.95 36.86 -26.08
N ALA A 590 1.24 37.61 -26.94
CA ALA A 590 1.20 39.07 -26.87
C ALA A 590 0.64 39.57 -25.52
N VAL A 591 -0.47 38.98 -25.04
CA VAL A 591 -1.06 39.34 -23.73
C VAL A 591 -0.11 38.99 -22.58
N ALA A 592 0.54 37.83 -22.63
CA ALA A 592 1.52 37.42 -21.61
C ALA A 592 2.76 38.34 -21.60
N ALA A 593 3.29 38.70 -22.77
CA ALA A 593 4.41 39.62 -22.92
C ALA A 593 4.07 41.01 -22.37
N LEU A 594 2.90 41.55 -22.71
CA LEU A 594 2.40 42.82 -22.19
C LEU A 594 2.26 42.77 -20.67
N GLY A 595 1.68 41.69 -20.13
CA GLY A 595 1.55 41.48 -18.69
C GLY A 595 2.89 41.45 -17.96
N CYS A 596 3.89 40.75 -18.52
CA CYS A 596 5.26 40.74 -18.00
C CYS A 596 5.90 42.13 -18.06
N GLY A 597 5.71 42.89 -19.13
CA GLY A 597 6.20 44.27 -19.27
C GLY A 597 5.59 45.20 -18.23
N VAL A 598 4.27 45.17 -18.04
CA VAL A 598 3.57 45.95 -17.01
C VAL A 598 4.04 45.55 -15.61
N ALA A 599 4.19 44.25 -15.33
CA ALA A 599 4.71 43.78 -14.04
C ALA A 599 6.13 44.27 -13.78
N ALA A 600 7.02 44.27 -14.79
CA ALA A 600 8.38 44.77 -14.67
C ALA A 600 8.46 46.30 -14.47
N ALA A 601 7.53 47.04 -15.09
CA ALA A 601 7.41 48.49 -14.97
C ALA A 601 6.82 48.94 -13.63
N VAL A 602 5.81 48.24 -13.13
CA VAL A 602 5.08 48.57 -11.89
C VAL A 602 5.74 47.96 -10.64
N ALA A 603 6.65 46.99 -10.81
CA ALA A 603 7.41 46.44 -9.69
C ALA A 603 8.12 47.59 -8.95
N PRO A 604 7.77 47.86 -7.67
CA PRO A 604 8.36 48.96 -6.92
C PRO A 604 9.87 48.78 -6.89
N GLU A 605 10.62 49.87 -7.06
CA GLU A 605 12.07 49.85 -6.86
C GLU A 605 12.33 49.25 -5.47
N LEU A 606 12.87 48.02 -5.46
CA LEU A 606 13.18 47.34 -4.22
C LEU A 606 14.12 48.27 -3.44
N PRO A 607 13.78 48.66 -2.20
CA PRO A 607 14.65 49.52 -1.41
C PRO A 607 16.02 48.86 -1.35
N ARG A 608 17.05 49.60 -1.80
CA ARG A 608 18.45 49.13 -1.82
C ARG A 608 18.73 48.46 -0.48
N VAL A 609 18.93 47.15 -0.50
CA VAL A 609 19.10 46.38 0.73
C VAL A 609 20.34 46.89 1.42
N ARG A 610 20.15 47.60 2.54
CA ARG A 610 21.23 47.87 3.49
C ARG A 610 21.68 46.50 4.00
N LEU A 611 22.87 46.09 3.58
CA LEU A 611 23.60 44.97 4.16
C LEU A 611 23.71 45.22 5.67
N THR A 612 22.83 44.62 6.46
CA THR A 612 23.03 44.53 7.91
C THR A 612 24.12 43.50 8.15
N LYS A 613 25.09 43.87 8.99
CA LYS A 613 26.38 43.19 9.22
C LYS A 613 26.27 41.76 9.78
N ALA A 614 25.07 41.23 10.00
CA ALA A 614 24.84 39.90 10.51
C ALA A 614 23.50 39.36 9.96
N GLY A 615 23.56 38.43 9.01
CA GLY A 615 22.38 37.71 8.56
C GLY A 615 22.47 37.29 7.10
N THR A 616 22.53 35.97 6.88
CA THR A 616 22.52 35.32 5.58
C THR A 616 21.46 35.93 4.64
N PRO A 617 21.85 36.41 3.44
CA PRO A 617 20.90 36.94 2.48
C PRO A 617 19.92 35.84 2.06
N THR A 618 18.62 36.12 2.09
CA THR A 618 17.61 35.24 1.49
C THR A 618 17.64 35.43 -0.03
N PRO A 619 18.04 34.43 -0.83
CA PRO A 619 18.36 34.62 -2.25
C PRO A 619 17.15 34.83 -3.18
N GLY A 620 15.91 34.87 -2.66
CA GLY A 620 14.71 34.76 -3.49
C GLY A 620 14.15 36.05 -4.11
N ARG A 621 14.59 37.25 -3.70
CA ARG A 621 13.89 38.51 -4.09
C ARG A 621 14.55 39.34 -5.19
N TYR A 622 15.76 38.97 -5.65
CA TYR A 622 16.53 39.80 -6.59
C TYR A 622 16.32 39.46 -8.08
N LEU A 623 15.62 38.37 -8.41
CA LEU A 623 15.52 37.88 -9.80
C LEU A 623 14.23 38.27 -10.54
N VAL A 624 13.24 38.85 -9.86
CA VAL A 624 11.89 39.03 -10.45
C VAL A 624 11.89 40.01 -11.63
N ARG A 625 12.55 41.17 -11.50
CA ARG A 625 12.59 42.20 -12.55
C ARG A 625 13.37 41.79 -13.80
N PRO A 626 14.61 41.27 -13.71
CA PRO A 626 15.33 40.81 -14.91
C PRO A 626 14.68 39.59 -15.55
N PHE A 627 14.07 38.69 -14.77
CA PHE A 627 13.35 37.53 -15.31
C PHE A 627 12.08 37.94 -16.06
N ALA A 628 11.29 38.88 -15.50
CA ALA A 628 10.09 39.40 -16.17
C ALA A 628 10.42 40.16 -17.47
N ALA A 629 11.49 40.97 -17.47
CA ALA A 629 11.96 41.65 -18.67
C ALA A 629 12.47 40.66 -19.73
N GLY A 630 13.26 39.66 -19.34
CA GLY A 630 13.74 38.62 -20.25
C GLY A 630 12.62 37.76 -20.84
N ALA A 631 11.61 37.41 -20.03
CA ALA A 631 10.43 36.67 -20.48
C ALA A 631 9.57 37.49 -21.46
N ALA A 632 9.39 38.80 -21.21
CA ALA A 632 8.65 39.68 -22.11
C ALA A 632 9.31 39.79 -23.49
N VAL A 633 10.64 39.96 -23.52
CA VAL A 633 11.42 40.02 -24.77
C VAL A 633 11.36 38.69 -25.51
N ALA A 634 11.56 37.56 -24.81
CA ALA A 634 11.52 36.24 -25.43
C ALA A 634 10.14 35.93 -26.05
N LEU A 635 9.05 36.28 -25.37
CA LEU A 635 7.69 36.11 -25.88
C LEU A 635 7.41 37.02 -27.08
N ALA A 636 7.85 38.29 -27.04
CA ALA A 636 7.69 39.23 -28.15
C ALA A 636 8.48 38.79 -29.41
N CYS A 637 9.71 38.28 -29.24
CA CYS A 637 10.50 37.73 -30.34
C CYS A 637 9.86 36.47 -30.93
N ALA A 638 9.30 35.60 -30.10
CA ALA A 638 8.63 34.38 -30.54
C ALA A 638 7.34 34.70 -31.32
N ASP A 639 6.59 35.71 -30.88
CA ASP A 639 5.38 36.19 -31.57
C ASP A 639 5.70 36.79 -32.95
N ALA A 640 6.73 37.64 -33.03
CA ALA A 640 7.21 38.21 -34.29
C ALA A 640 7.69 37.13 -35.29
N ALA A 641 8.37 36.09 -34.81
CA ALA A 641 8.83 34.97 -35.64
C ALA A 641 7.65 34.14 -36.19
N MET A 642 6.60 33.92 -35.40
CA MET A 642 5.40 33.21 -35.86
C MET A 642 4.59 34.03 -36.88
N ALA A 643 4.41 35.33 -36.63
CA ALA A 643 3.72 36.23 -37.55
C ALA A 643 4.42 36.29 -38.93
N ALA A 644 5.76 36.25 -38.94
CA ALA A 644 6.56 36.20 -40.16
C ALA A 644 6.49 34.84 -40.90
N GLY A 645 6.24 33.73 -40.19
CA GLY A 645 6.14 32.40 -40.79
C GLY A 645 4.76 32.06 -41.39
N HIS A 646 3.70 32.81 -41.04
CA HIS A 646 2.33 32.57 -41.50
C HIS A 646 1.82 33.60 -42.53
N SER A 647 2.56 34.67 -42.78
CA SER A 647 2.18 35.70 -43.75
C SER A 647 3.26 35.88 -44.82
N ASP A 648 2.87 35.92 -46.09
CA ASP A 648 3.76 36.38 -47.16
C ASP A 648 4.34 37.75 -46.76
N ALA A 649 5.66 37.87 -46.89
CA ALA A 649 6.63 38.73 -46.18
C ALA A 649 6.31 40.21 -45.86
N SER A 650 5.20 40.78 -46.32
CA SER A 650 4.86 42.21 -46.19
C SER A 650 4.34 42.65 -44.80
N THR A 651 3.87 41.75 -43.93
CA THR A 651 3.30 42.10 -42.61
C THR A 651 4.30 41.98 -41.44
N ALA A 652 5.47 41.39 -41.65
CA ALA A 652 6.48 41.19 -40.59
C ALA A 652 7.05 42.52 -40.04
N VAL A 653 6.99 43.60 -40.80
CA VAL A 653 7.51 44.93 -40.40
C VAL A 653 6.60 45.62 -39.37
N VAL A 654 5.30 45.29 -39.32
CA VAL A 654 4.36 45.89 -38.35
C VAL A 654 4.42 45.21 -36.98
N GLY A 655 4.83 43.94 -36.92
CA GLY A 655 4.94 43.17 -35.68
C GLY A 655 6.18 43.48 -34.82
N LEU A 656 7.20 44.15 -35.36
CA LEU A 656 8.44 44.49 -34.64
C LEU A 656 8.38 45.82 -33.87
N ALA A 657 7.36 46.66 -34.11
CA ALA A 657 7.22 47.97 -33.46
C ALA A 657 7.06 47.95 -31.92
N PRO A 658 6.47 46.93 -31.27
CA PRO A 658 6.40 46.87 -29.80
C PRO A 658 7.62 46.18 -29.14
N ALA A 659 8.56 45.63 -29.93
CA ALA A 659 9.78 45.01 -29.44
C ALA A 659 11.01 45.95 -29.46
N LEU A 660 10.90 47.09 -30.15
CA LEU A 660 11.78 48.26 -30.07
C LEU A 660 11.21 49.26 -29.07
#